data_AF-A0AAU9W272-F1
#
_entry.id   AF-A0AAU9W272-F1
#
_cell.length_a   1.000
_cell.length_b   1.000
_cell.length_c   1.000
_cell.angle_alpha   90.00
_cell.angle_beta   90.00
_cell.angle_gamma   90.00
#
_symmetry.space_group_name_H-M   'P 1'
#
loop_
_entity.id
_entity.type
_entity.pdbx_description
1 polymer ?
#
loop_
_entity_poly.entity_id
_entity_poly.type
_entity_poly.pdbx_seq_one_letter_code
_entity_poly.pdbx_strand_id
1 'polypeptide(L)'
;MAGHFSEFGLLPEICKAVEDMEWLLPTDVQAEAIPLILGGGDVLMAAETGRGKTGAFSLPVIQIVHETIREALTGRKSSRPTSAAPSDVPTKFKMNVFDRDQDFAIDAKGYLCQSRDHDKWQGCRSTLGVNKGMYYYEATVTDEGLCRVGWATDLASLNLGTDNQGYGFGGTGKKSFEKQFNTYGEPFGIEDTIGCYINLDNGFVKFSKNGVDFGKAFEISQNLQGSTFFAAVVLKNAELLFNFGDSPFKFPPRGGYAGLSKASPSAVSASNINGGASASAKTKPGKFKNKCSPSAIIMEPSRELAQQTHDQISLFRKHLPTPQVKEVLLIGGENIKTQIQTLNEGVDILTGTPGKLEDFISTNKVSLSQVRFFILDEADGLLAQGNQELIMRIFNKIPKRSPDGKRLQMIVCSATLHSIEVKKLADKIMHFPTWVDLKGKDAVPETVHHVFCRVDPRVDTSWQQLKSAVKTDGIHAEDKTKSGSQSQESLSEAVKILKVGYLVKAIQEHKMDQAIIFCRTKLDCDNVERYLIDLGGGPNAMVNEYSCVCLHSDRPPKERKANLESFKDGEARFLICTDVAARGIDVSGVPFVVNVTFPDDKQNYVHRIGRVGRAQRMGLAISLVSEVKEKVWYHTCPNRGKGCSDTRLRDQGGCAIWYDEKEYLADVEDHLKETISCIEPNMKVPHNEFDGKVTYGKKRRAAGFIFESHTAELAPSVRELAEMEYKAQTSFLTLQHKQWMKH
;
A
#
# COMPACT_ATOMS: atom_id res chain seq x y z
N MET A 1 -9.02 -14.38 -16.47
CA MET A 1 -8.40 -13.91 -17.72
C MET A 1 -7.24 -13.03 -17.30
N ALA A 2 -5.98 -13.42 -17.54
CA ALA A 2 -4.82 -12.55 -17.29
C ALA A 2 -4.37 -11.99 -18.65
N GLY A 3 -4.47 -10.67 -18.81
CA GLY A 3 -4.16 -9.92 -20.02
C GLY A 3 -2.67 -9.63 -20.20
N HIS A 4 -2.25 -9.27 -21.41
CA HIS A 4 -0.87 -8.85 -21.68
C HIS A 4 -0.59 -7.45 -21.07
N PHE A 5 0.66 -7.10 -20.73
CA PHE A 5 1.00 -5.79 -20.12
C PHE A 5 0.51 -4.56 -20.92
N SER A 6 0.38 -4.70 -22.25
CA SER A 6 -0.15 -3.67 -23.14
C SER A 6 -1.63 -3.34 -22.88
N GLU A 7 -2.40 -4.25 -22.28
CA GLU A 7 -3.82 -4.06 -21.99
C GLU A 7 -4.06 -3.08 -20.83
N PHE A 8 -3.04 -2.79 -20.01
CA PHE A 8 -3.15 -1.85 -18.89
C PHE A 8 -2.83 -0.39 -19.24
N GLY A 9 -2.59 -0.10 -20.52
CA GLY A 9 -2.24 1.26 -20.97
C GLY A 9 -0.77 1.64 -20.77
N LEU A 10 0.12 0.65 -20.62
CA LEU A 10 1.56 0.87 -20.60
C LEU A 10 2.11 1.19 -21.99
N LEU A 11 3.16 2.02 -22.05
CA LEU A 11 3.86 2.34 -23.29
C LEU A 11 4.46 1.07 -23.93
N PRO A 12 4.44 0.93 -25.27
CA PRO A 12 5.04 -0.21 -25.96
C PRO A 12 6.51 -0.43 -25.61
N GLU A 13 7.26 0.65 -25.37
CA GLU A 13 8.67 0.61 -25.01
C GLU A 13 8.89 0.00 -23.62
N ILE A 14 7.99 0.29 -22.67
CA ILE A 14 8.01 -0.32 -21.34
C ILE A 14 7.61 -1.79 -21.44
N CYS A 15 6.60 -2.13 -22.25
CA CYS A 15 6.22 -3.51 -22.51
C CYS A 15 7.39 -4.32 -23.08
N LYS A 16 8.14 -3.74 -24.02
CA LYS A 16 9.35 -4.36 -24.58
C LYS A 16 10.44 -4.57 -23.52
N ALA A 17 10.62 -3.65 -22.58
CA ALA A 17 11.58 -3.82 -21.49
C ALA A 17 11.19 -5.00 -20.57
N VAL A 18 9.90 -5.16 -20.32
CA VAL A 18 9.34 -6.26 -19.53
C VAL A 18 9.46 -7.59 -20.28
N GLU A 19 9.26 -7.62 -21.61
CA GLU A 19 9.49 -8.80 -22.46
C GLU A 19 10.97 -9.24 -22.49
N ASP A 20 11.92 -8.29 -22.59
CA ASP A 20 13.38 -8.55 -22.49
C ASP A 20 13.75 -9.23 -21.15
N MET A 21 12.93 -9.03 -20.12
CA MET A 21 13.10 -9.62 -18.78
C MET A 21 12.32 -10.93 -18.60
N GLU A 22 11.76 -11.47 -19.69
CA GLU A 22 10.96 -12.70 -19.73
C GLU A 22 9.67 -12.65 -18.89
N TRP A 23 9.14 -11.45 -18.64
CA TRP A 23 7.85 -11.25 -17.97
C TRP A 23 6.71 -11.33 -18.99
N LEU A 24 6.33 -12.56 -19.34
CA LEU A 24 5.29 -12.82 -20.35
C LEU A 24 3.89 -12.37 -19.93
N LEU A 25 3.59 -12.43 -18.63
CA LEU A 25 2.29 -12.06 -18.07
C LEU A 25 2.46 -11.26 -16.78
N PRO A 26 1.58 -10.28 -16.52
CA PRO A 26 1.55 -9.54 -15.28
C PRO A 26 1.18 -10.46 -14.11
N THR A 27 1.77 -10.20 -12.94
CA THR A 27 1.28 -10.80 -11.70
C THR A 27 -0.04 -10.15 -11.27
N ASP A 28 -0.83 -10.82 -10.42
CA ASP A 28 -2.12 -10.28 -9.97
C ASP A 28 -1.98 -8.87 -9.34
N VAL A 29 -0.90 -8.64 -8.58
CA VAL A 29 -0.64 -7.32 -7.97
C VAL A 29 -0.31 -6.25 -9.00
N GLN A 30 0.34 -6.64 -10.10
CA GLN A 30 0.62 -5.74 -11.21
C GLN A 30 -0.66 -5.43 -11.99
N ALA A 31 -1.47 -6.45 -12.29
CA ALA A 31 -2.72 -6.30 -13.04
C ALA A 31 -3.71 -5.37 -12.32
N GLU A 32 -3.80 -5.46 -10.99
CA GLU A 32 -4.69 -4.61 -10.19
C GLU A 32 -4.10 -3.22 -9.93
N ALA A 33 -2.82 -3.12 -9.56
CA ALA A 33 -2.24 -1.84 -9.15
C ALA A 33 -1.87 -0.91 -10.32
N ILE A 34 -1.39 -1.45 -11.46
CA ILE A 34 -0.90 -0.62 -12.57
C ILE A 34 -1.98 0.33 -13.10
N PRO A 35 -3.22 -0.13 -13.40
CA PRO A 35 -4.29 0.75 -13.87
C PRO A 35 -4.68 1.81 -12.82
N LEU A 36 -4.68 1.46 -11.53
CA LEU A 36 -5.03 2.37 -10.44
C LEU A 36 -3.99 3.49 -10.27
N ILE A 37 -2.70 3.14 -10.42
CA ILE A 37 -1.61 4.11 -10.34
C ILE A 37 -1.62 5.03 -11.56
N LEU A 38 -1.80 4.49 -12.78
CA LEU A 38 -1.97 5.29 -14.01
C LEU A 38 -3.18 6.23 -13.93
N GLY A 39 -4.27 5.77 -13.30
CA GLY A 39 -5.47 6.57 -13.00
C GLY A 39 -5.23 7.71 -12.00
N GLY A 40 -4.05 7.79 -11.39
CA GLY A 40 -3.68 8.83 -10.45
C GLY A 40 -4.28 8.64 -9.06
N GLY A 41 -4.69 7.42 -8.69
CA GLY A 41 -5.21 7.07 -7.36
C GLY A 41 -4.09 6.76 -6.36
N ASP A 42 -4.33 7.03 -5.07
CA ASP A 42 -3.42 6.53 -4.03
C ASP A 42 -3.61 5.02 -3.91
N VAL A 43 -2.54 4.24 -3.84
CA VAL A 43 -2.63 2.76 -3.84
C VAL A 43 -1.90 2.18 -2.66
N LEU A 44 -2.63 1.39 -1.87
CA LEU A 44 -2.11 0.64 -0.74
C LEU A 44 -2.16 -0.85 -1.14
N MET A 45 -1.01 -1.48 -1.33
CA MET A 45 -0.93 -2.84 -1.86
C MET A 45 -0.28 -3.84 -0.90
N ALA A 46 -0.91 -5.00 -0.73
CA ALA A 46 -0.39 -6.17 -0.03
C ALA A 46 -0.07 -7.28 -1.03
N ALA A 47 1.19 -7.68 -1.06
CA ALA A 47 1.61 -8.93 -1.67
C ALA A 47 2.89 -9.44 -0.99
N GLU A 48 3.17 -10.73 -1.08
CA GLU A 48 4.43 -11.30 -0.61
C GLU A 48 5.63 -10.67 -1.34
N THR A 49 6.79 -10.60 -0.69
CA THR A 49 8.04 -10.17 -1.34
C THR A 49 8.35 -11.12 -2.51
N GLY A 50 8.77 -10.58 -3.66
CA GLY A 50 8.99 -11.35 -4.89
C GLY A 50 7.75 -11.56 -5.78
N ARG A 51 6.55 -11.09 -5.39
CA ARG A 51 5.31 -11.17 -6.21
C ARG A 51 5.15 -10.04 -7.23
N GLY A 52 6.17 -9.22 -7.45
CA GLY A 52 6.16 -8.18 -8.48
C GLY A 52 5.68 -6.78 -8.05
N LYS A 53 5.62 -6.48 -6.74
CA LYS A 53 5.26 -5.14 -6.20
C LYS A 53 6.12 -4.02 -6.80
N THR A 54 7.43 -4.24 -6.91
CA THR A 54 8.36 -3.27 -7.52
C THR A 54 7.95 -2.91 -8.94
N GLY A 55 7.60 -3.90 -9.78
CA GLY A 55 7.07 -3.66 -11.12
C GLY A 55 5.69 -2.98 -11.08
N ALA A 56 4.84 -3.36 -10.14
CA ALA A 56 3.47 -2.84 -10.00
C ALA A 56 3.44 -1.31 -9.81
N PHE A 57 4.37 -0.74 -9.04
CA PHE A 57 4.49 0.72 -8.92
C PHE A 57 5.49 1.35 -9.89
N SER A 58 6.60 0.69 -10.21
CA SER A 58 7.68 1.33 -10.99
C SER A 58 7.28 1.55 -12.45
N LEU A 59 6.65 0.56 -13.09
CA LEU A 59 6.22 0.66 -14.49
C LEU A 59 5.34 1.89 -14.76
N PRO A 60 4.21 2.09 -14.03
CA PRO A 60 3.35 3.24 -14.26
C PRO A 60 4.00 4.57 -13.82
N VAL A 61 4.81 4.59 -12.76
CA VAL A 61 5.51 5.82 -12.32
C VAL A 61 6.54 6.26 -13.35
N ILE A 62 7.36 5.33 -13.88
CA ILE A 62 8.34 5.61 -14.93
C ILE A 62 7.65 6.19 -16.15
N GLN A 63 6.52 5.61 -16.57
CA GLN A 63 5.73 6.12 -17.69
C GLN A 63 5.27 7.57 -17.44
N ILE A 64 4.60 7.84 -16.33
CA ILE A 64 4.05 9.17 -16.05
C ILE A 64 5.18 10.20 -15.95
N VAL A 65 6.30 9.85 -15.32
CA VAL A 65 7.48 10.71 -15.25
C VAL A 65 8.04 10.97 -16.66
N HIS A 66 8.19 9.94 -17.48
CA HIS A 66 8.67 10.08 -18.86
C HIS A 66 7.76 10.98 -19.71
N GLU A 67 6.45 10.76 -19.66
CA GLU A 67 5.45 11.58 -20.34
C GLU A 67 5.52 13.03 -19.87
N THR A 68 5.65 13.26 -18.56
CA THR A 68 5.78 14.62 -18.00
C THR A 68 7.03 15.34 -18.52
N ILE A 69 8.17 14.66 -18.60
CA ILE A 69 9.42 15.24 -19.13
C ILE A 69 9.26 15.53 -20.63
N ARG A 70 8.65 14.61 -21.39
CA ARG A 70 8.35 14.79 -22.83
C ARG A 70 7.44 15.98 -23.09
N GLU A 71 6.40 16.14 -22.29
CA GLU A 71 5.47 17.28 -22.37
C GLU A 71 6.21 18.60 -22.09
N ALA A 72 7.10 18.61 -21.10
CA ALA A 72 7.92 19.78 -20.77
C ALA A 72 8.90 20.16 -21.89
N LEU A 73 9.49 19.19 -22.60
CA LEU A 73 10.47 19.44 -23.68
C LEU A 73 9.85 19.74 -25.04
N THR A 74 8.76 19.08 -25.40
CA THR A 74 8.18 19.18 -26.75
C THR A 74 7.26 20.38 -26.92
N GLY A 75 6.88 21.08 -25.83
CA GLY A 75 5.93 22.20 -25.87
C GLY A 75 4.56 21.85 -26.46
N ARG A 76 4.30 20.57 -26.74
CA ARG A 76 3.09 20.06 -27.39
C ARG A 76 2.06 19.70 -26.31
N LYS A 77 1.05 20.57 -26.17
CA LYS A 77 -0.25 20.20 -25.61
C LYS A 77 -0.80 19.03 -26.44
N SER A 78 -0.94 17.85 -25.83
CA SER A 78 -1.55 16.69 -26.50
C SER A 78 -3.01 17.00 -26.86
N SER A 79 -3.36 16.66 -28.10
CA SER A 79 -4.66 16.95 -28.69
C SER A 79 -5.66 15.83 -28.41
N ARG A 80 -6.56 16.02 -27.42
CA ARG A 80 -8.03 15.91 -27.58
C ARG A 80 -8.79 16.15 -26.25
N PRO A 81 -9.96 16.81 -26.26
CA PRO A 81 -10.46 17.84 -27.17
C PRO A 81 -10.24 19.25 -26.59
N THR A 82 -9.69 20.12 -27.42
CA THR A 82 -9.73 21.61 -27.37
C THR A 82 -9.99 22.31 -26.03
N SER A 83 -8.95 22.92 -25.45
CA SER A 83 -8.98 24.36 -25.13
C SER A 83 -7.59 24.95 -24.80
N ALA A 84 -7.18 25.85 -25.69
CA ALA A 84 -6.41 27.10 -25.53
C ALA A 84 -4.98 27.14 -24.92
N ALA A 85 -4.12 27.89 -25.61
CA ALA A 85 -2.78 28.35 -25.28
C ALA A 85 -2.74 29.32 -24.06
N PRO A 86 -1.57 29.68 -23.52
CA PRO A 86 -1.46 30.46 -22.28
C PRO A 86 -1.45 31.96 -22.59
N SER A 87 -2.61 32.61 -22.41
CA SER A 87 -2.73 34.07 -22.16
C SER A 87 -4.14 34.52 -21.72
N ASP A 88 -5.11 33.62 -21.56
CA ASP A 88 -6.50 34.03 -21.40
C ASP A 88 -6.92 34.12 -19.92
N VAL A 89 -7.49 35.28 -19.57
CA VAL A 89 -8.39 35.46 -18.43
C VAL A 89 -9.36 34.27 -18.39
N PRO A 90 -9.61 33.62 -17.23
CA PRO A 90 -10.54 32.50 -17.15
C PRO A 90 -11.86 32.87 -17.86
N THR A 91 -12.27 32.13 -18.88
CA THR A 91 -13.46 32.50 -19.68
C THR A 91 -14.76 31.97 -19.10
N LYS A 92 -14.70 31.15 -18.04
CA LYS A 92 -15.86 30.53 -17.40
C LYS A 92 -15.79 30.61 -15.87
N PHE A 93 -16.94 30.83 -15.25
CA PHE A 93 -17.11 30.78 -13.80
C PHE A 93 -16.97 29.34 -13.30
N LYS A 94 -15.99 29.12 -12.43
CA LYS A 94 -15.72 27.86 -11.73
C LYS A 94 -15.26 28.16 -10.32
N MET A 95 -15.24 27.17 -9.45
CA MET A 95 -14.57 27.28 -8.16
C MET A 95 -13.04 27.26 -8.34
N ASN A 96 -12.34 28.14 -7.63
CA ASN A 96 -10.93 28.41 -7.85
C ASN A 96 -10.05 27.45 -7.04
N VAL A 97 -9.34 26.57 -7.74
CA VAL A 97 -8.42 25.59 -7.15
C VAL A 97 -7.21 26.22 -6.43
N PHE A 98 -6.91 27.49 -6.72
CA PHE A 98 -5.80 28.26 -6.13
C PHE A 98 -6.24 29.17 -4.98
N ASP A 99 -7.54 29.45 -4.87
CA ASP A 99 -8.10 30.35 -3.85
C ASP A 99 -9.05 29.56 -2.94
N ARG A 100 -8.42 28.67 -2.15
CA ARG A 100 -9.10 27.72 -1.25
C ARG A 100 -8.20 27.29 -0.08
N ASP A 101 -8.81 26.80 0.99
CA ASP A 101 -8.10 26.17 2.10
C ASP A 101 -7.56 24.79 1.72
N GLN A 102 -6.56 24.32 2.47
CA GLN A 102 -5.74 23.15 2.12
C GLN A 102 -6.58 21.89 1.86
N ASP A 103 -7.57 21.62 2.73
CA ASP A 103 -8.38 20.40 2.73
C ASP A 103 -9.72 20.58 1.98
N PHE A 104 -9.85 21.64 1.18
CA PHE A 104 -11.02 21.91 0.35
C PHE A 104 -10.87 21.28 -1.05
N ALA A 105 -11.57 20.20 -1.37
CA ALA A 105 -11.49 19.58 -2.69
C ALA A 105 -12.51 20.16 -3.67
N ILE A 106 -12.12 20.23 -4.95
CA ILE A 106 -12.94 20.69 -6.08
C ILE A 106 -12.76 19.65 -7.18
N ASP A 107 -13.86 19.24 -7.84
CA ASP A 107 -13.81 18.30 -8.95
C ASP A 107 -13.11 18.87 -10.19
N ALA A 108 -12.79 18.01 -11.15
CA ALA A 108 -12.10 18.39 -12.38
C ALA A 108 -12.90 19.40 -13.23
N LYS A 109 -14.23 19.40 -13.12
CA LYS A 109 -15.08 20.35 -13.86
C LYS A 109 -15.09 21.74 -13.21
N GLY A 110 -14.87 21.82 -11.90
CA GLY A 110 -14.81 23.05 -11.13
C GLY A 110 -16.15 23.46 -10.52
N TYR A 111 -17.09 22.52 -10.37
CA TYR A 111 -18.46 22.77 -9.92
C TYR A 111 -18.82 22.00 -8.66
N LEU A 112 -18.24 20.82 -8.41
CA LEU A 112 -18.49 20.06 -7.19
C LEU A 112 -17.38 20.34 -6.18
N CYS A 113 -17.74 20.69 -4.96
CA CYS A 113 -16.83 21.06 -3.90
C CYS A 113 -17.12 20.24 -2.64
N GLN A 114 -16.07 19.74 -1.99
CA GLN A 114 -16.21 18.99 -0.75
C GLN A 114 -15.14 19.36 0.28
N SER A 115 -15.49 19.22 1.54
CA SER A 115 -14.55 19.11 2.65
C SER A 115 -14.96 17.92 3.50
N ARG A 116 -13.99 17.12 3.96
CA ARG A 116 -14.21 15.97 4.86
C ARG A 116 -13.62 16.21 6.26
N ASP A 117 -13.29 17.47 6.56
CA ASP A 117 -12.79 17.87 7.87
C ASP A 117 -13.97 18.03 8.85
N HIS A 118 -13.99 17.19 9.89
CA HIS A 118 -15.05 17.21 10.91
C HIS A 118 -14.88 18.31 11.96
N ASP A 119 -13.72 18.98 12.01
CA ASP A 119 -13.37 19.92 13.06
C ASP A 119 -13.23 21.35 12.53
N LYS A 120 -12.60 21.52 11.37
CA LYS A 120 -12.30 22.84 10.80
C LYS A 120 -13.18 23.17 9.60
N TRP A 121 -13.42 24.47 9.47
CA TRP A 121 -14.06 25.05 8.29
C TRP A 121 -13.02 25.25 7.20
N GLN A 122 -13.33 24.79 5.99
CA GLN A 122 -12.47 24.90 4.81
C GLN A 122 -13.24 25.69 3.75
N GLY A 123 -12.66 26.74 3.20
CA GLY A 123 -13.33 27.65 2.26
C GLY A 123 -12.70 27.75 0.88
N CYS A 124 -13.45 28.31 -0.07
CA CYS A 124 -13.01 28.54 -1.44
C CYS A 124 -13.82 29.68 -2.08
N ARG A 125 -13.22 30.38 -3.05
CA ARG A 125 -13.87 31.38 -3.91
C ARG A 125 -13.86 30.99 -5.39
N SER A 126 -14.67 31.63 -6.22
CA SER A 126 -14.72 31.40 -7.66
C SER A 126 -13.54 32.02 -8.41
N THR A 127 -13.25 31.52 -9.62
CA THR A 127 -12.18 32.01 -10.51
C THR A 127 -12.44 33.42 -11.01
N LEU A 128 -13.71 33.77 -11.17
CA LEU A 128 -14.21 35.04 -11.67
C LEU A 128 -15.17 35.63 -10.64
N GLY A 129 -15.17 36.96 -10.56
CA GLY A 129 -16.10 37.73 -9.76
C GLY A 129 -16.74 38.83 -10.58
N VAL A 130 -17.74 39.48 -10.00
CA VAL A 130 -18.56 40.52 -10.63
C VAL A 130 -18.48 41.83 -9.86
N ASN A 131 -18.44 42.96 -10.56
CA ASN A 131 -18.30 44.29 -9.96
C ASN A 131 -19.46 45.26 -10.28
N LYS A 132 -20.34 44.93 -11.22
CA LYS A 132 -21.52 45.74 -11.59
C LYS A 132 -22.66 44.89 -12.16
N GLY A 133 -23.92 45.23 -11.84
CA GLY A 133 -25.11 44.53 -12.32
C GLY A 133 -25.77 43.61 -11.28
N MET A 134 -26.66 42.74 -11.75
CA MET A 134 -27.47 41.84 -10.93
C MET A 134 -27.22 40.38 -11.32
N TYR A 135 -26.66 39.58 -10.40
CA TYR A 135 -26.25 38.21 -10.70
C TYR A 135 -26.77 37.16 -9.73
N TYR A 136 -26.79 35.93 -10.22
CA TYR A 136 -27.33 34.76 -9.56
C TYR A 136 -26.48 33.50 -9.83
N TYR A 137 -26.39 32.62 -8.81
CA TYR A 137 -25.92 31.25 -8.97
C TYR A 137 -26.63 30.32 -7.98
N GLU A 138 -26.57 29.01 -8.26
CA GLU A 138 -27.13 27.98 -7.37
C GLU A 138 -26.03 27.14 -6.73
N ALA A 139 -26.25 26.74 -5.49
CA ALA A 139 -25.46 25.75 -4.78
C ALA A 139 -26.40 24.69 -4.17
N THR A 140 -26.23 23.44 -4.57
CA THR A 140 -27.04 22.31 -4.08
C THR A 140 -26.21 21.45 -3.15
N VAL A 141 -26.72 21.13 -1.97
CA VAL A 141 -26.03 20.24 -1.03
C VAL A 141 -26.22 18.80 -1.46
N THR A 142 -25.13 18.07 -1.66
CA THR A 142 -25.16 16.68 -2.14
C THR A 142 -24.80 15.66 -1.06
N ASP A 143 -24.31 16.11 0.10
CA ASP A 143 -23.91 15.23 1.21
C ASP A 143 -24.12 15.89 2.59
N GLU A 144 -24.25 15.08 3.64
CA GLU A 144 -24.47 15.53 5.01
C GLU A 144 -23.31 16.40 5.50
N GLY A 145 -23.60 17.47 6.25
CA GLY A 145 -22.58 18.34 6.80
C GLY A 145 -23.01 19.76 7.12
N LEU A 146 -22.05 20.58 7.53
CA LEU A 146 -22.25 22.01 7.72
C LEU A 146 -21.62 22.80 6.57
N CYS A 147 -22.39 23.72 5.99
CA CYS A 147 -21.94 24.58 4.90
C CYS A 147 -22.41 26.02 5.09
N ARG A 148 -21.67 26.97 4.51
CA ARG A 148 -22.15 28.33 4.22
C ARG A 148 -21.77 28.72 2.81
N VAL A 149 -22.71 29.36 2.11
CA VAL A 149 -22.54 29.87 0.75
C VAL A 149 -22.77 31.38 0.70
N GLY A 150 -22.21 32.06 -0.29
CA GLY A 150 -22.48 33.47 -0.50
C GLY A 150 -21.45 34.19 -1.35
N TRP A 151 -21.10 35.41 -0.94
CA TRP A 151 -20.32 36.34 -1.75
C TRP A 151 -19.18 36.92 -0.94
N ALA A 152 -17.99 37.02 -1.53
CA ALA A 152 -16.81 37.56 -0.86
C ALA A 152 -15.94 38.36 -1.81
N THR A 153 -15.28 39.40 -1.31
CA THR A 153 -14.22 40.10 -2.06
C THR A 153 -12.92 39.28 -2.06
N ASP A 154 -11.91 39.69 -2.82
CA ASP A 154 -10.58 39.08 -2.83
C ASP A 154 -9.79 39.27 -1.51
N LEU A 155 -10.14 40.30 -0.74
CA LEU A 155 -9.57 40.59 0.58
C LEU A 155 -10.23 39.79 1.73
N ALA A 156 -11.35 39.10 1.46
CA ALA A 156 -12.04 38.30 2.46
C ALA A 156 -11.22 37.06 2.90
N SER A 157 -11.44 36.63 4.13
CA SER A 157 -11.09 35.31 4.64
C SER A 157 -11.89 34.25 3.90
N LEU A 158 -11.26 33.09 3.68
CA LEU A 158 -11.94 31.91 3.15
C LEU A 158 -12.97 31.33 4.14
N ASN A 159 -12.87 31.66 5.42
CA ASN A 159 -13.90 31.35 6.40
C ASN A 159 -15.08 32.36 6.28
N LEU A 160 -15.91 32.16 5.26
CA LEU A 160 -16.97 33.08 4.83
C LEU A 160 -17.86 33.56 5.99
N GLY A 161 -18.07 34.88 6.10
CA GLY A 161 -18.93 35.50 7.12
C GLY A 161 -18.25 35.78 8.46
N THR A 162 -16.93 35.60 8.56
CA THR A 162 -16.15 35.88 9.79
C THR A 162 -15.39 37.21 9.75
N ASP A 163 -15.52 37.97 8.68
CA ASP A 163 -14.91 39.28 8.46
C ASP A 163 -15.94 40.26 7.87
N ASN A 164 -15.47 41.47 7.55
CA ASN A 164 -16.27 42.55 6.97
C ASN A 164 -16.27 42.59 5.44
N GLN A 165 -15.80 41.52 4.78
CA GLN A 165 -15.61 41.41 3.32
C GLN A 165 -16.41 40.25 2.70
N GLY A 166 -16.92 39.33 3.53
CA GLY A 166 -17.65 38.14 3.11
C GLY A 166 -19.05 38.04 3.71
N TYR A 167 -20.04 37.84 2.85
CA TYR A 167 -21.45 37.66 3.20
C TYR A 167 -21.83 36.18 3.07
N GLY A 168 -22.17 35.52 4.17
CA GLY A 168 -22.50 34.08 4.18
C GLY A 168 -23.94 33.77 4.60
N PHE A 169 -24.49 32.68 4.08
CA PHE A 169 -25.72 32.06 4.53
C PHE A 169 -25.49 30.56 4.78
N GLY A 170 -25.81 30.09 5.99
CA GLY A 170 -25.44 28.76 6.45
C GLY A 170 -26.57 27.78 6.58
N GLY A 171 -26.24 26.48 6.52
CA GLY A 171 -27.20 25.36 6.64
C GLY A 171 -28.07 25.37 7.91
N THR A 172 -27.71 26.17 8.92
CA THR A 172 -28.51 26.38 10.14
C THR A 172 -29.58 27.48 9.99
N GLY A 173 -29.79 28.04 8.80
CA GLY A 173 -30.77 29.11 8.52
C GLY A 173 -30.30 30.51 8.95
N LYS A 174 -29.02 30.66 9.29
CA LYS A 174 -28.45 31.93 9.75
C LYS A 174 -27.65 32.62 8.66
N LYS A 175 -27.80 33.93 8.56
CA LYS A 175 -26.90 34.80 7.81
C LYS A 175 -25.70 35.18 8.69
N SER A 176 -24.51 35.25 8.10
CA SER A 176 -23.25 35.52 8.80
C SER A 176 -22.44 36.65 8.15
N PHE A 177 -22.01 37.61 8.97
CA PHE A 177 -21.14 38.74 8.61
C PHE A 177 -20.40 39.20 9.86
N GLU A 178 -19.10 39.50 9.78
CA GLU A 178 -18.27 39.94 10.93
C GLU A 178 -18.38 39.05 12.19
N LYS A 179 -18.48 37.73 12.00
CA LYS A 179 -18.70 36.73 13.08
C LYS A 179 -20.02 36.88 13.82
N GLN A 180 -20.95 37.70 13.33
CA GLN A 180 -22.32 37.76 13.83
C GLN A 180 -23.18 36.77 13.04
N PHE A 181 -23.99 35.97 13.74
CA PHE A 181 -24.83 34.92 13.15
C PHE A 181 -26.29 35.17 13.53
N ASN A 182 -27.05 35.78 12.62
CA ASN A 182 -28.44 36.15 12.85
C ASN A 182 -29.37 35.23 12.08
N THR A 183 -30.51 34.87 12.69
CA THR A 183 -31.59 34.17 11.98
C THR A 183 -32.07 35.01 10.81
N TYR A 184 -32.28 34.38 9.65
CA TYR A 184 -32.68 35.08 8.43
C TYR A 184 -33.60 34.23 7.56
N GLY A 185 -33.21 32.99 7.28
CA GLY A 185 -34.00 32.04 6.51
C GLY A 185 -34.23 30.76 7.30
N GLU A 186 -34.55 29.70 6.58
CA GLU A 186 -34.74 28.37 7.15
C GLU A 186 -33.47 27.51 7.03
N PRO A 187 -33.26 26.55 7.94
CA PRO A 187 -32.20 25.55 7.81
C PRO A 187 -32.30 24.75 6.50
N PHE A 188 -31.17 24.30 5.99
CA PHE A 188 -31.09 23.51 4.75
C PHE A 188 -29.99 22.44 4.83
N GLY A 189 -30.19 21.34 4.11
CA GLY A 189 -29.32 20.16 4.12
C GLY A 189 -29.31 19.47 2.76
N ILE A 190 -29.06 18.15 2.73
CA ILE A 190 -28.99 17.36 1.49
C ILE A 190 -30.21 17.61 0.60
N GLU A 191 -29.97 17.68 -0.71
CA GLU A 191 -30.93 17.93 -1.80
C GLU A 191 -31.53 19.34 -1.88
N ASP A 192 -31.34 20.16 -0.85
CA ASP A 192 -31.74 21.57 -0.89
C ASP A 192 -30.80 22.37 -1.81
N THR A 193 -31.40 23.22 -2.64
CA THR A 193 -30.69 24.14 -3.53
C THR A 193 -30.84 25.57 -3.03
N ILE A 194 -29.72 26.21 -2.78
CA ILE A 194 -29.63 27.60 -2.37
C ILE A 194 -29.34 28.48 -3.57
N GLY A 195 -30.22 29.45 -3.79
CA GLY A 195 -30.04 30.51 -4.77
C GLY A 195 -29.35 31.71 -4.13
N CYS A 196 -28.20 32.10 -4.65
CA CYS A 196 -27.38 33.20 -4.15
C CYS A 196 -27.51 34.40 -5.08
N TYR A 197 -28.07 35.52 -4.60
CA TYR A 197 -28.30 36.73 -5.39
C TYR A 197 -27.40 37.87 -4.92
N ILE A 198 -26.86 38.63 -5.86
CA ILE A 198 -26.19 39.90 -5.59
C ILE A 198 -26.71 40.98 -6.54
N ASN A 199 -27.08 42.12 -5.98
CA ASN A 199 -27.47 43.31 -6.72
C ASN A 199 -26.46 44.41 -6.41
N LEU A 200 -25.51 44.63 -7.32
CA LEU A 200 -24.45 45.62 -7.16
C LEU A 200 -24.92 47.03 -7.51
N ASP A 201 -25.98 47.15 -8.32
CA ASP A 201 -26.56 48.45 -8.69
C ASP A 201 -27.32 49.10 -7.52
N ASN A 202 -28.01 48.29 -6.71
CA ASN A 202 -28.74 48.72 -5.51
C ASN A 202 -28.02 48.36 -4.19
N GLY A 203 -26.85 47.72 -4.26
CA GLY A 203 -25.98 47.43 -3.12
C GLY A 203 -26.56 46.46 -2.09
N PHE A 204 -27.05 45.29 -2.49
CA PHE A 204 -27.53 44.28 -1.52
C PHE A 204 -27.33 42.83 -1.96
N VAL A 205 -27.34 41.92 -0.98
CA VAL A 205 -27.25 40.47 -1.15
C VAL A 205 -28.50 39.82 -0.56
N LYS A 206 -29.03 38.78 -1.20
CA LYS A 206 -30.13 37.95 -0.69
C LYS A 206 -29.98 36.48 -1.09
N PHE A 207 -30.74 35.60 -0.44
CA PHE A 207 -30.73 34.16 -0.69
C PHE A 207 -32.14 33.60 -0.83
N SER A 208 -32.25 32.46 -1.52
CA SER A 208 -33.47 31.66 -1.58
C SER A 208 -33.17 30.19 -1.29
N LYS A 209 -34.13 29.45 -0.77
CA LYS A 209 -34.07 27.99 -0.65
C LYS A 209 -35.13 27.35 -1.54
N ASN A 210 -34.74 26.44 -2.43
CA ASN A 210 -35.65 25.73 -3.34
C ASN A 210 -36.64 26.67 -4.08
N GLY A 211 -36.14 27.85 -4.50
CA GLY A 211 -36.92 28.89 -5.17
C GLY A 211 -37.74 29.82 -4.27
N VAL A 212 -37.79 29.60 -2.95
CA VAL A 212 -38.45 30.48 -1.98
C VAL A 212 -37.48 31.59 -1.55
N ASP A 213 -37.79 32.84 -1.90
CA ASP A 213 -36.98 34.02 -1.60
C ASP A 213 -37.15 34.47 -0.14
N PHE A 214 -36.05 34.63 0.60
CA PHE A 214 -36.05 35.08 1.99
C PHE A 214 -35.97 36.60 2.16
N GLY A 215 -35.97 37.37 1.06
CA GLY A 215 -35.86 38.83 1.08
C GLY A 215 -34.43 39.30 1.34
N LYS A 216 -34.23 40.59 1.62
CA LYS A 216 -32.89 41.19 1.72
C LYS A 216 -32.09 40.63 2.91
N ALA A 217 -30.90 40.06 2.67
CA ALA A 217 -30.02 39.53 3.72
C ALA A 217 -29.05 40.59 4.24
N PHE A 218 -28.37 41.28 3.32
CA PHE A 218 -27.30 42.23 3.65
C PHE A 218 -27.38 43.49 2.78
N GLU A 219 -26.95 44.62 3.34
CA GLU A 219 -26.59 45.83 2.60
C GLU A 219 -25.08 45.85 2.36
N ILE A 220 -24.67 46.10 1.12
CA ILE A 220 -23.27 46.24 0.76
C ILE A 220 -22.83 47.61 1.26
N SER A 221 -21.82 47.63 2.13
CA SER A 221 -21.32 48.87 2.73
C SER A 221 -20.77 49.80 1.64
N GLN A 222 -20.86 51.11 1.86
CA GLN A 222 -20.34 52.11 0.90
C GLN A 222 -18.86 51.91 0.56
N ASN A 223 -18.08 51.39 1.51
CA ASN A 223 -16.65 51.12 1.32
C ASN A 223 -16.35 49.94 0.39
N LEU A 224 -17.34 49.06 0.16
CA LEU A 224 -17.23 47.91 -0.75
C LEU A 224 -17.96 48.12 -2.08
N GLN A 225 -18.61 49.27 -2.26
CA GLN A 225 -19.22 49.61 -3.54
C GLN A 225 -18.12 49.80 -4.59
N GLY A 226 -18.23 49.06 -5.69
CA GLY A 226 -17.21 49.01 -6.74
C GLY A 226 -16.15 47.92 -6.56
N SER A 227 -16.14 47.20 -5.43
CA SER A 227 -15.32 45.99 -5.27
C SER A 227 -15.83 44.83 -6.14
N THR A 228 -14.94 43.90 -6.45
CA THR A 228 -15.32 42.66 -7.15
C THR A 228 -15.76 41.60 -6.14
N PHE A 229 -16.93 41.01 -6.36
CA PHE A 229 -17.47 39.93 -5.53
C PHE A 229 -17.41 38.59 -6.25
N PHE A 230 -16.83 37.61 -5.57
CA PHE A 230 -16.70 36.22 -6.00
C PHE A 230 -17.75 35.36 -5.31
N ALA A 231 -18.22 34.32 -6.00
CA ALA A 231 -19.00 33.28 -5.34
C ALA A 231 -18.08 32.57 -4.34
N ALA A 232 -18.54 32.41 -3.11
CA ALA A 232 -17.74 31.90 -2.00
C ALA A 232 -18.49 30.82 -1.23
N VAL A 233 -17.74 29.88 -0.69
CA VAL A 233 -18.27 28.76 0.08
C VAL A 233 -17.31 28.36 1.17
N VAL A 234 -17.84 27.87 2.28
CA VAL A 234 -17.09 27.22 3.35
C VAL A 234 -17.83 25.97 3.81
N LEU A 235 -17.10 24.86 3.91
CA LEU A 235 -17.61 23.52 4.17
C LEU A 235 -16.93 22.93 5.41
N LYS A 236 -17.66 22.11 6.14
CA LYS A 236 -17.18 21.32 7.28
C LYS A 236 -17.88 19.96 7.23
N ASN A 237 -17.11 18.95 6.84
CA ASN A 237 -17.59 17.62 6.47
C ASN A 237 -18.86 17.68 5.61
N ALA A 238 -18.82 18.32 4.44
CA ALA A 238 -19.97 18.56 3.56
C ALA A 238 -19.56 18.58 2.09
N GLU A 239 -20.52 18.38 1.17
CA GLU A 239 -20.32 18.50 -0.28
C GLU A 239 -21.44 19.31 -0.95
N LEU A 240 -21.05 20.23 -1.84
CA LEU A 240 -21.94 21.11 -2.59
C LEU A 240 -21.63 21.12 -4.09
N LEU A 241 -22.67 21.08 -4.90
CA LEU A 241 -22.62 21.24 -6.36
C LEU A 241 -23.07 22.66 -6.77
N PHE A 242 -22.23 23.35 -7.53
CA PHE A 242 -22.47 24.71 -8.02
C PHE A 242 -22.98 24.74 -9.46
N ASN A 243 -23.95 25.61 -9.73
CA ASN A 243 -24.36 25.97 -11.08
C ASN A 243 -24.27 27.50 -11.23
N PHE A 244 -23.36 27.97 -12.11
CA PHE A 244 -23.18 29.39 -12.41
C PHE A 244 -24.04 29.87 -13.60
N GLY A 245 -24.91 29.01 -14.15
CA GLY A 245 -25.79 29.30 -15.28
C GLY A 245 -25.32 28.74 -16.63
N ASP A 246 -24.25 27.93 -16.64
CA ASP A 246 -23.81 27.15 -17.80
C ASP A 246 -24.81 26.04 -18.15
N SER A 247 -25.64 25.66 -17.19
CA SER A 247 -26.75 24.71 -17.33
C SER A 247 -28.04 25.33 -16.79
N PRO A 248 -29.23 24.85 -17.23
CA PRO A 248 -30.50 25.36 -16.70
C PRO A 248 -30.54 25.31 -15.17
N PHE A 249 -30.90 26.43 -14.54
CA PHE A 249 -31.09 26.50 -13.09
C PHE A 249 -32.27 25.63 -12.66
N LYS A 250 -32.14 24.95 -11.51
CA LYS A 250 -33.24 24.16 -10.91
C LYS A 250 -34.36 25.10 -10.46
N PHE A 251 -33.99 26.29 -9.98
CA PHE A 251 -34.88 27.38 -9.57
C PHE A 251 -34.42 28.69 -10.23
N PRO A 252 -34.91 29.00 -11.44
CA PRO A 252 -34.50 30.19 -12.18
C PRO A 252 -34.77 31.49 -11.39
N PRO A 253 -33.86 32.48 -11.44
CA PRO A 253 -34.01 33.70 -10.67
C PRO A 253 -35.14 34.58 -11.23
N ARG A 254 -35.88 35.23 -10.33
CA ARG A 254 -36.92 36.22 -10.67
C ARG A 254 -36.37 37.65 -10.57
N GLY A 255 -36.92 38.58 -11.34
CA GLY A 255 -36.61 40.01 -11.22
C GLY A 255 -35.35 40.48 -11.96
N GLY A 256 -35.05 39.89 -13.12
CA GLY A 256 -34.03 40.40 -14.05
C GLY A 256 -32.57 40.05 -13.74
N TYR A 257 -32.32 39.14 -12.80
CA TYR A 257 -30.97 38.66 -12.50
C TYR A 257 -30.45 37.73 -13.60
N ALA A 258 -29.20 37.92 -13.99
CA ALA A 258 -28.51 37.02 -14.92
C ALA A 258 -27.72 35.95 -14.15
N GLY A 259 -27.58 34.76 -14.74
CA GLY A 259 -26.60 33.78 -14.23
C GLY A 259 -25.18 34.33 -14.35
N LEU A 260 -24.29 34.00 -13.41
CA LEU A 260 -22.89 34.47 -13.43
C LEU A 260 -22.17 34.19 -14.76
N SER A 261 -22.38 33.02 -15.36
CA SER A 261 -21.89 32.64 -16.70
C SER A 261 -22.31 33.58 -17.84
N LYS A 262 -23.38 34.38 -17.65
CA LYS A 262 -23.89 35.36 -18.63
C LYS A 262 -23.43 36.79 -18.33
N ALA A 263 -22.55 36.99 -17.36
CA ALA A 263 -22.01 38.31 -17.04
C ALA A 263 -21.21 38.88 -18.21
N SER A 264 -21.36 40.19 -18.46
CA SER A 264 -20.65 40.84 -19.55
C SER A 264 -19.15 40.95 -19.22
N PRO A 265 -18.24 40.85 -20.21
CA PRO A 265 -16.80 40.94 -19.96
C PRO A 265 -16.37 42.22 -19.22
N SER A 266 -17.09 43.33 -19.38
CA SER A 266 -16.84 44.59 -18.68
C SER A 266 -17.20 44.58 -17.20
N ALA A 267 -18.05 43.64 -16.77
CA ALA A 267 -18.52 43.51 -15.39
C ALA A 267 -17.83 42.37 -14.62
N VAL A 268 -16.93 41.64 -15.29
CA VAL A 268 -16.23 40.47 -14.75
C VAL A 268 -14.77 40.81 -14.47
N SER A 269 -14.23 40.31 -13.36
CA SER A 269 -12.81 40.40 -13.04
C SER A 269 -12.30 39.07 -12.52
N ALA A 270 -11.09 38.68 -12.92
CA ALA A 270 -10.47 37.45 -12.46
C ALA A 270 -9.94 37.60 -11.03
N SER A 271 -9.87 36.51 -10.28
CA SER A 271 -9.21 36.51 -8.97
C SER A 271 -7.73 36.85 -9.13
N ASN A 272 -7.23 37.74 -8.26
CA ASN A 272 -5.82 38.15 -8.23
C ASN A 272 -4.88 37.01 -7.79
N ILE A 273 -5.43 35.90 -7.30
CA ILE A 273 -4.69 34.71 -6.87
C ILE A 273 -4.54 33.77 -8.09
N ASN A 274 -3.68 34.20 -9.02
CA ASN A 274 -3.30 33.41 -10.20
C ASN A 274 -1.93 32.76 -9.98
N GLY A 275 -1.88 31.56 -9.39
CA GLY A 275 -0.71 30.64 -9.43
C GLY A 275 0.67 31.20 -9.03
N GLY A 276 0.73 32.42 -8.52
CA GLY A 276 1.95 33.16 -8.19
C GLY A 276 2.02 33.32 -6.68
N ALA A 277 3.14 32.86 -6.12
CA ALA A 277 3.45 32.89 -4.70
C ALA A 277 2.97 34.17 -4.00
N SER A 278 2.17 34.00 -2.95
CA SER A 278 1.88 35.08 -2.01
C SER A 278 3.18 35.50 -1.32
N ALA A 279 3.42 36.81 -1.34
CA ALA A 279 4.61 37.52 -0.92
C ALA A 279 5.23 37.06 0.41
N SER A 280 6.39 36.41 0.34
CA SER A 280 7.39 36.45 1.40
C SER A 280 8.41 37.56 1.08
N ALA A 281 8.64 38.41 2.08
CA ALA A 281 9.53 39.56 2.12
C ALA A 281 10.73 39.57 1.15
N LYS A 282 10.92 40.72 0.50
CA LYS A 282 12.11 41.12 -0.27
C LYS A 282 13.40 40.65 0.42
N THR A 283 14.00 39.58 -0.10
CA THR A 283 15.41 39.28 0.09
C THR A 283 16.08 39.29 -1.28
N LYS A 284 17.14 40.08 -1.42
CA LYS A 284 17.94 40.24 -2.64
C LYS A 284 18.37 38.88 -3.22
N PRO A 285 18.59 38.76 -4.54
CA PRO A 285 18.92 37.49 -5.16
C PRO A 285 20.33 37.05 -4.74
N GLY A 286 20.40 36.10 -3.81
CA GLY A 286 21.61 35.34 -3.54
C GLY A 286 21.77 34.25 -4.60
N LYS A 287 22.87 34.32 -5.35
CA LYS A 287 23.28 33.33 -6.37
C LYS A 287 23.39 31.91 -5.78
N PHE A 288 22.52 30.98 -6.17
CA PHE A 288 22.83 29.54 -6.21
C PHE A 288 22.11 28.90 -7.41
N LYS A 289 22.90 28.34 -8.34
CA LYS A 289 22.47 27.68 -9.59
C LYS A 289 22.02 26.23 -9.31
N ASN A 290 20.88 25.84 -9.91
CA ASN A 290 20.31 24.49 -10.09
C ASN A 290 20.19 23.59 -8.85
N LYS A 291 19.00 23.58 -8.22
CA LYS A 291 18.58 22.57 -7.24
C LYS A 291 17.98 21.36 -7.96
N CYS A 292 18.44 20.16 -7.66
CA CYS A 292 17.80 18.90 -8.10
C CYS A 292 16.38 18.79 -7.52
N SER A 293 15.39 18.50 -8.35
CA SER A 293 13.98 18.38 -7.94
C SER A 293 13.32 17.16 -8.58
N PRO A 294 13.44 15.97 -7.99
CA PRO A 294 12.86 14.75 -8.56
C PRO A 294 11.33 14.80 -8.55
N SER A 295 10.73 14.09 -9.51
CA SER A 295 9.29 13.88 -9.62
C SER A 295 8.81 12.71 -8.78
N ALA A 296 9.66 11.72 -8.51
CA ALA A 296 9.34 10.57 -7.67
C ALA A 296 10.41 10.32 -6.62
N ILE A 297 9.98 9.98 -5.40
CA ILE A 297 10.85 9.49 -4.32
C ILE A 297 10.37 8.10 -3.92
N ILE A 298 11.28 7.13 -3.92
CA ILE A 298 11.07 5.77 -3.47
C ILE A 298 11.92 5.54 -2.23
N MET A 299 11.26 5.26 -1.10
CA MET A 299 11.90 4.99 0.17
C MET A 299 11.87 3.49 0.47
N GLU A 300 13.05 2.95 0.76
CA GLU A 300 13.30 1.52 0.93
C GLU A 300 13.97 1.25 2.29
N PRO A 301 13.62 0.20 3.03
CA PRO A 301 14.10 0.00 4.41
C PRO A 301 15.56 -0.48 4.48
N SER A 302 16.13 -1.00 3.40
CA SER A 302 17.51 -1.50 3.38
C SER A 302 18.27 -1.01 2.15
N ARG A 303 19.61 -1.08 2.23
CA ARG A 303 20.49 -0.65 1.13
C ARG A 303 20.36 -1.60 -0.05
N GLU A 304 20.21 -2.88 0.25
CA GLU A 304 20.09 -3.97 -0.71
C GLU A 304 18.78 -3.85 -1.51
N LEU A 305 17.65 -3.59 -0.83
CA LEU A 305 16.37 -3.36 -1.50
C LEU A 305 16.39 -2.08 -2.34
N ALA A 306 16.95 -0.99 -1.82
CA ALA A 306 17.11 0.24 -2.59
C ALA A 306 17.94 0.04 -3.87
N GLN A 307 19.02 -0.73 -3.81
CA GLN A 307 19.81 -1.09 -4.99
C GLN A 307 18.99 -1.94 -5.97
N GLN A 308 18.28 -2.96 -5.49
CA GLN A 308 17.45 -3.82 -6.34
C GLN A 308 16.37 -3.01 -7.07
N THR A 309 15.63 -2.17 -6.35
CA THR A 309 14.60 -1.31 -6.94
C THR A 309 15.20 -0.35 -7.97
N HIS A 310 16.36 0.24 -7.68
CA HIS A 310 17.07 1.10 -8.63
C HIS A 310 17.49 0.36 -9.90
N ASP A 311 18.08 -0.83 -9.77
CA ASP A 311 18.49 -1.66 -10.92
C ASP A 311 17.29 -2.06 -11.78
N GLN A 312 16.14 -2.37 -11.15
CA GLN A 312 14.89 -2.67 -11.86
C GLN A 312 14.38 -1.45 -12.64
N ILE A 313 14.42 -0.25 -12.06
CA ILE A 313 14.05 1.00 -12.74
C ILE A 313 14.94 1.24 -13.96
N SER A 314 16.25 1.00 -13.85
CA SER A 314 17.19 1.11 -14.96
C SER A 314 16.87 0.13 -16.10
N LEU A 315 16.41 -1.08 -15.79
CA LEU A 315 15.95 -2.05 -16.79
C LEU A 315 14.64 -1.60 -17.45
N PHE A 316 13.63 -1.19 -16.68
CA PHE A 316 12.33 -0.78 -17.21
C PHE A 316 12.40 0.43 -18.14
N ARG A 317 13.31 1.36 -17.91
CA ARG A 317 13.47 2.55 -18.77
C ARG A 317 14.31 2.34 -20.02
N LYS A 318 14.96 1.16 -20.18
CA LYS A 318 15.98 0.89 -21.21
C LYS A 318 15.55 1.24 -22.63
N HIS A 319 14.29 0.95 -22.99
CA HIS A 319 13.77 1.17 -24.35
C HIS A 319 13.03 2.50 -24.51
N LEU A 320 12.93 3.32 -23.45
CA LEU A 320 12.24 4.61 -23.54
C LEU A 320 12.98 5.58 -24.47
N PRO A 321 12.25 6.29 -25.35
CA PRO A 321 12.84 7.24 -26.28
C PRO A 321 13.36 8.49 -25.53
N THR A 322 14.20 9.28 -26.19
CA THR A 322 14.67 10.57 -25.64
C THR A 322 13.48 11.52 -25.42
N PRO A 323 13.41 12.25 -24.29
CA PRO A 323 14.33 12.26 -23.14
C PRO A 323 14.21 11.01 -22.26
N GLN A 324 15.36 10.46 -21.87
CA GLN A 324 15.38 9.37 -20.90
C GLN A 324 15.08 9.90 -19.50
N VAL A 325 14.33 9.11 -18.73
CA VAL A 325 14.16 9.30 -17.30
C VAL A 325 15.51 9.12 -16.62
N LYS A 326 15.90 10.07 -15.78
CA LYS A 326 17.14 10.02 -14.99
C LYS A 326 16.85 9.61 -13.55
N GLU A 327 17.65 8.69 -13.04
CA GLU A 327 17.50 8.10 -11.72
C GLU A 327 18.78 8.28 -10.87
N VAL A 328 18.62 8.29 -9.56
CA VAL A 328 19.75 8.24 -8.62
C VAL A 328 19.46 7.32 -7.45
N LEU A 329 20.50 6.65 -6.97
CA LEU A 329 20.47 5.83 -5.77
C LEU A 329 21.14 6.57 -4.61
N LEU A 330 20.42 6.73 -3.50
CA LEU A 330 20.93 7.33 -2.26
C LEU A 330 20.99 6.30 -1.14
N ILE A 331 22.10 5.56 -1.08
CA ILE A 331 22.38 4.58 -0.01
C ILE A 331 23.68 4.91 0.73
N GLY A 332 23.82 4.36 1.95
CA GLY A 332 25.08 4.42 2.68
C GLY A 332 26.20 3.70 1.93
N GLY A 333 27.47 4.01 2.23
CA GLY A 333 28.64 3.31 1.68
C GLY A 333 29.01 3.61 0.23
N GLU A 334 28.23 4.41 -0.50
CA GLU A 334 28.59 4.91 -1.83
C GLU A 334 29.39 6.22 -1.79
N ASN A 335 30.05 6.54 -2.90
CA ASN A 335 30.82 7.77 -3.03
C ASN A 335 29.89 8.99 -3.15
N ILE A 336 29.86 9.79 -2.09
CA ILE A 336 29.05 11.02 -1.97
C ILE A 336 29.33 11.99 -3.13
N LYS A 337 30.57 12.06 -3.64
CA LYS A 337 30.91 12.97 -4.74
C LYS A 337 30.17 12.58 -6.03
N THR A 338 30.09 11.28 -6.32
CA THR A 338 29.36 10.75 -7.48
C THR A 338 27.87 11.03 -7.35
N GLN A 339 27.28 10.77 -6.17
CA GLN A 339 25.87 11.07 -5.91
C GLN A 339 25.54 12.55 -6.08
N ILE A 340 26.39 13.45 -5.54
CA ILE A 340 26.22 14.90 -5.71
C ILE A 340 26.37 15.31 -7.18
N GLN A 341 27.30 14.71 -7.92
CA GLN A 341 27.47 14.98 -9.34
C GLN A 341 26.22 14.60 -10.13
N THR A 342 25.70 13.38 -9.95
CA THR A 342 24.46 12.92 -10.60
C THR A 342 23.27 13.83 -10.25
N LEU A 343 23.15 14.26 -8.98
CA LEU A 343 22.12 15.21 -8.58
C LEU A 343 22.26 16.57 -9.29
N ASN A 344 23.49 17.06 -9.48
CA ASN A 344 23.75 18.32 -10.18
C ASN A 344 23.43 18.25 -11.68
N GLU A 345 23.47 17.06 -12.28
CA GLU A 345 23.09 16.80 -13.67
C GLU A 345 21.55 16.73 -13.89
N GLY A 346 20.78 16.78 -12.80
CA GLY A 346 19.32 16.70 -12.76
C GLY A 346 18.83 15.25 -12.71
N VAL A 347 17.88 14.97 -11.82
CA VAL A 347 17.32 13.64 -11.58
C VAL A 347 15.79 13.71 -11.50
N ASP A 348 15.12 12.71 -12.06
CA ASP A 348 13.66 12.60 -12.12
C ASP A 348 13.10 11.61 -11.10
N ILE A 349 13.79 10.48 -10.88
CA ILE A 349 13.42 9.45 -9.92
C ILE A 349 14.55 9.25 -8.90
N LEU A 350 14.21 9.34 -7.61
CA LEU A 350 15.17 9.16 -6.53
C LEU A 350 14.78 7.93 -5.72
N THR A 351 15.68 6.95 -5.62
CA THR A 351 15.52 5.77 -4.76
C THR A 351 16.54 5.82 -3.62
N GLY A 352 16.16 5.52 -2.38
CA GLY A 352 17.12 5.54 -1.29
C GLY A 352 16.61 5.08 0.07
N THR A 353 17.53 4.96 1.02
CA THR A 353 17.21 4.60 2.40
C THR A 353 16.85 5.84 3.23
N PRO A 354 16.00 5.71 4.28
CA PRO A 354 15.49 6.84 5.04
C PRO A 354 16.60 7.79 5.54
N GLY A 355 17.65 7.25 6.15
CA GLY A 355 18.75 8.07 6.68
C GLY A 355 19.44 8.92 5.62
N LYS A 356 19.68 8.36 4.42
CA LYS A 356 20.31 9.10 3.32
C LYS A 356 19.38 10.08 2.64
N LEU A 357 18.10 9.75 2.52
CA LEU A 357 17.09 10.69 2.06
C LEU A 357 17.06 11.92 2.97
N GLU A 358 17.01 11.71 4.29
CA GLU A 358 17.00 12.82 5.26
C GLU A 358 18.27 13.66 5.17
N ASP A 359 19.45 13.06 5.08
CA ASP A 359 20.73 13.78 4.94
C ASP A 359 20.67 14.76 3.75
N PHE A 360 20.21 14.31 2.58
CA PHE A 360 20.21 15.11 1.36
C PHE A 360 19.07 16.13 1.30
N ILE A 361 17.91 15.82 1.89
CA ILE A 361 16.77 16.74 1.98
C ILE A 361 17.04 17.82 3.03
N SER A 362 17.49 17.46 4.23
CA SER A 362 17.78 18.41 5.33
C SER A 362 18.92 19.36 4.99
N THR A 363 19.92 18.90 4.25
CA THR A 363 21.03 19.75 3.78
C THR A 363 20.72 20.51 2.48
N ASN A 364 19.44 20.55 2.05
CA ASN A 364 18.97 21.24 0.84
C ASN A 364 19.67 20.84 -0.47
N LYS A 365 20.25 19.63 -0.54
CA LYS A 365 20.84 19.08 -1.77
C LYS A 365 19.77 18.55 -2.73
N VAL A 366 18.63 18.13 -2.18
CA VAL A 366 17.44 17.69 -2.92
C VAL A 366 16.26 18.59 -2.56
N SER A 367 15.60 19.15 -3.58
CA SER A 367 14.36 19.91 -3.43
C SER A 367 13.15 19.01 -3.58
N LEU A 368 12.21 19.10 -2.64
CA LEU A 368 10.95 18.35 -2.68
C LEU A 368 9.86 19.06 -3.51
N SER A 369 10.16 20.22 -4.09
CA SER A 369 9.19 21.11 -4.73
C SER A 369 8.45 20.53 -5.94
N GLN A 370 9.05 19.54 -6.61
CA GLN A 370 8.48 18.90 -7.81
C GLN A 370 8.05 17.45 -7.57
N VAL A 371 8.12 16.97 -6.33
CA VAL A 371 7.76 15.57 -6.03
C VAL A 371 6.26 15.37 -6.21
N ARG A 372 5.92 14.44 -7.09
CA ARG A 372 4.57 14.05 -7.49
C ARG A 372 4.19 12.67 -6.97
N PHE A 373 5.18 11.80 -6.80
CA PHE A 373 5.02 10.45 -6.28
C PHE A 373 5.90 10.28 -5.05
N PHE A 374 5.30 9.81 -3.96
CA PHE A 374 6.05 9.37 -2.80
C PHE A 374 5.67 7.93 -2.48
N ILE A 375 6.64 7.04 -2.71
CA ILE A 375 6.48 5.60 -2.62
C ILE A 375 7.17 5.10 -1.35
N LEU A 376 6.44 4.35 -0.53
CA LEU A 376 6.98 3.62 0.60
C LEU A 376 6.94 2.13 0.25
N ASP A 377 8.10 1.54 -0.06
CA ASP A 377 8.20 0.09 -0.26
C ASP A 377 8.61 -0.59 1.05
N GLU A 378 8.10 -1.81 1.26
CA GLU A 378 8.16 -2.55 2.52
C GLU A 378 7.88 -1.66 3.75
N ALA A 379 6.70 -1.02 3.73
CA ALA A 379 6.29 -0.04 4.75
C ALA A 379 6.27 -0.62 6.18
N ASP A 380 5.96 -1.90 6.34
CA ASP A 380 6.10 -2.63 7.59
C ASP A 380 7.56 -2.71 8.06
N GLY A 381 8.49 -3.00 7.15
CA GLY A 381 9.93 -2.94 7.42
C GLY A 381 10.41 -1.52 7.79
N LEU A 382 9.93 -0.48 7.10
CA LEU A 382 10.25 0.91 7.40
C LEU A 382 9.79 1.33 8.81
N LEU A 383 8.58 0.91 9.20
CA LEU A 383 8.00 1.20 10.51
C LEU A 383 8.68 0.42 11.63
N ALA A 384 8.99 -0.85 11.42
CA ALA A 384 9.70 -1.68 12.39
C ALA A 384 11.10 -1.14 12.74
N GLN A 385 11.73 -0.38 11.84
CA GLN A 385 13.00 0.31 12.07
C GLN A 385 12.86 1.67 12.78
N GLY A 386 11.64 2.13 13.07
CA GLY A 386 11.38 3.41 13.73
C GLY A 386 11.38 4.62 12.80
N ASN A 387 11.24 4.45 11.48
CA ASN A 387 11.31 5.57 10.51
C ASN A 387 10.01 6.38 10.39
N GLN A 388 8.99 6.13 11.22
CA GLN A 388 7.68 6.78 11.10
C GLN A 388 7.75 8.31 11.17
N GLU A 389 8.48 8.86 12.14
CA GLU A 389 8.63 10.32 12.28
C GLU A 389 9.32 10.92 11.06
N LEU A 390 10.32 10.24 10.52
CA LEU A 390 11.06 10.69 9.35
C LEU A 390 10.18 10.69 8.10
N ILE A 391 9.39 9.63 7.88
CA ILE A 391 8.40 9.57 6.79
C ILE A 391 7.45 10.77 6.88
N MET A 392 6.93 11.06 8.08
CA MET A 392 6.05 12.20 8.30
C MET A 392 6.75 13.54 8.05
N ARG A 393 8.01 13.70 8.46
CA ARG A 393 8.78 14.93 8.19
C ARG A 393 8.98 15.16 6.70
N ILE A 394 9.35 14.12 5.95
CA ILE A 394 9.50 14.20 4.49
C ILE A 394 8.15 14.48 3.83
N PHE A 395 7.12 13.70 4.19
CA PHE A 395 5.76 13.89 3.69
C PHE A 395 5.30 15.33 3.90
N ASN A 396 5.44 15.90 5.10
CA ASN A 396 5.00 17.26 5.41
C ASN A 396 5.75 18.35 4.61
N LYS A 397 6.97 18.08 4.15
CA LYS A 397 7.75 19.00 3.31
C LYS A 397 7.41 18.88 1.82
N ILE A 398 6.82 17.77 1.37
CA ILE A 398 6.42 17.59 -0.03
C ILE A 398 5.15 18.43 -0.31
N PRO A 399 5.13 19.25 -1.38
CA PRO A 399 3.92 19.95 -1.81
C PRO A 399 2.79 18.97 -2.12
N LYS A 400 1.61 19.17 -1.52
CA LYS A 400 0.44 18.29 -1.72
C LYS A 400 -0.23 18.47 -3.07
N ARG A 401 0.03 19.59 -3.74
CA ARG A 401 -0.37 19.85 -5.13
C ARG A 401 0.78 20.51 -5.87
N SER A 402 0.91 20.16 -7.15
CA SER A 402 1.84 20.77 -8.08
C SER A 402 1.22 22.00 -8.75
N PRO A 403 2.04 22.84 -9.42
CA PRO A 403 1.56 24.02 -10.14
C PRO A 403 0.52 23.71 -11.25
N ASP A 404 0.56 22.52 -11.84
CA ASP A 404 -0.40 22.02 -12.84
C ASP A 404 -1.68 21.41 -12.21
N GLY A 405 -1.87 21.56 -10.89
CA GLY A 405 -3.11 21.19 -10.19
C GLY A 405 -3.23 19.72 -9.82
N LYS A 406 -2.30 18.86 -10.24
CA LYS A 406 -2.28 17.45 -9.85
C LYS A 406 -1.88 17.30 -8.38
N ARG A 407 -2.40 16.31 -7.65
CA ARG A 407 -2.10 16.07 -6.21
C ARG A 407 -0.92 15.13 -6.01
N LEU A 408 -0.18 15.23 -4.90
CA LEU A 408 0.79 14.21 -4.51
C LEU A 408 0.09 12.84 -4.48
N GLN A 409 0.61 11.88 -5.22
CA GLN A 409 0.12 10.50 -5.21
C GLN A 409 0.98 9.68 -4.28
N MET A 410 0.34 9.05 -3.29
CA MET A 410 0.99 8.15 -2.37
C MET A 410 0.82 6.70 -2.83
N ILE A 411 1.92 5.96 -2.83
CA ILE A 411 1.91 4.51 -3.09
C ILE A 411 2.60 3.83 -1.92
N VAL A 412 1.90 2.90 -1.27
CA VAL A 412 2.42 2.20 -0.09
C VAL A 412 2.33 0.70 -0.36
N CYS A 413 3.49 0.06 -0.34
CA CYS A 413 3.64 -1.37 -0.53
C CYS A 413 4.06 -2.00 0.81
N SER A 414 3.37 -3.05 1.22
CA SER A 414 3.68 -3.77 2.46
C SER A 414 3.49 -5.26 2.25
N ALA A 415 4.18 -6.09 3.03
CA ALA A 415 3.80 -7.50 3.14
C ALA A 415 2.58 -7.67 4.05
N THR A 416 2.29 -6.70 4.92
CA THR A 416 1.23 -6.77 5.94
C THR A 416 0.38 -5.48 5.97
N LEU A 417 -0.71 -5.43 5.18
CA LEU A 417 -1.64 -4.29 5.20
C LEU A 417 -2.53 -4.24 6.45
N HIS A 418 -2.73 -5.38 7.11
CA HIS A 418 -3.53 -5.48 8.33
C HIS A 418 -2.77 -5.08 9.60
N SER A 419 -1.47 -4.75 9.51
CA SER A 419 -0.77 -4.23 10.67
C SER A 419 -1.35 -2.87 11.06
N ILE A 420 -1.63 -2.72 12.36
CA ILE A 420 -2.25 -1.51 12.91
C ILE A 420 -1.40 -0.26 12.59
N GLU A 421 -0.08 -0.43 12.54
CA GLU A 421 0.86 0.66 12.27
C GLU A 421 0.84 1.12 10.81
N VAL A 422 0.86 0.19 9.85
CA VAL A 422 0.77 0.53 8.41
C VAL A 422 -0.57 1.19 8.11
N LYS A 423 -1.67 0.66 8.66
CA LYS A 423 -3.00 1.26 8.50
C LYS A 423 -3.05 2.69 9.07
N LYS A 424 -2.57 2.90 10.30
CA LYS A 424 -2.47 4.24 10.92
C LYS A 424 -1.59 5.20 10.12
N LEU A 425 -0.52 4.71 9.50
CA LEU A 425 0.32 5.52 8.62
C LEU A 425 -0.43 5.88 7.34
N ALA A 426 -1.03 4.91 6.67
CA ALA A 426 -1.80 5.09 5.45
C ALA A 426 -2.95 6.10 5.65
N ASP A 427 -3.71 5.97 6.74
CA ASP A 427 -4.79 6.88 7.11
C ASP A 427 -4.31 8.33 7.29
N LYS A 428 -3.03 8.54 7.63
CA LYS A 428 -2.44 9.88 7.84
C LYS A 428 -1.86 10.50 6.58
N ILE A 429 -1.31 9.70 5.67
CA ILE A 429 -0.52 10.21 4.54
C ILE A 429 -1.23 10.06 3.19
N MET A 430 -2.15 9.10 3.06
CA MET A 430 -2.81 8.78 1.80
C MET A 430 -4.21 9.41 1.71
N HIS A 431 -4.64 9.69 0.49
CA HIS A 431 -5.95 10.27 0.20
C HIS A 431 -6.86 9.26 -0.52
N PHE A 432 -7.82 8.68 0.22
CA PHE A 432 -8.72 7.61 -0.24
C PHE A 432 -7.96 6.48 -0.97
N PRO A 433 -7.01 5.81 -0.30
CA PRO A 433 -6.22 4.78 -0.94
C PRO A 433 -7.12 3.63 -1.40
N THR A 434 -6.91 3.17 -2.63
CA THR A 434 -7.50 1.91 -3.08
C THR A 434 -6.66 0.76 -2.54
N TRP A 435 -7.34 -0.20 -1.91
CA TRP A 435 -6.70 -1.36 -1.30
C TRP A 435 -6.57 -2.46 -2.35
N VAL A 436 -5.34 -2.78 -2.72
CA VAL A 436 -5.02 -3.96 -3.53
C VAL A 436 -4.49 -5.02 -2.58
N ASP A 437 -5.42 -5.72 -1.94
CA ASP A 437 -5.09 -6.78 -1.00
C ASP A 437 -5.28 -8.15 -1.64
N LEU A 438 -4.19 -8.65 -2.21
CA LEU A 438 -4.14 -9.99 -2.80
C LEU A 438 -3.69 -11.03 -1.78
N LYS A 439 -3.36 -10.58 -0.56
CA LYS A 439 -3.30 -11.41 0.64
C LYS A 439 -4.66 -11.35 1.32
N GLY A 440 -5.67 -12.01 0.73
CA GLY A 440 -6.89 -12.30 1.49
C GLY A 440 -6.53 -12.82 2.88
N LYS A 441 -7.23 -12.34 3.92
CA LYS A 441 -7.04 -12.66 5.37
C LYS A 441 -6.03 -13.77 5.60
N ASP A 442 -4.79 -13.45 6.03
CA ASP A 442 -3.70 -14.40 6.37
C ASP A 442 -4.07 -15.88 6.13
N ALA A 443 -4.21 -16.27 4.86
CA ALA A 443 -4.73 -17.57 4.47
C ALA A 443 -3.59 -18.38 3.90
N VAL A 444 -3.52 -19.64 4.31
CA VAL A 444 -2.58 -20.58 3.73
C VAL A 444 -2.95 -20.76 2.25
N PRO A 445 -2.03 -20.52 1.30
CA PRO A 445 -2.35 -20.73 -0.10
C PRO A 445 -2.82 -22.17 -0.32
N GLU A 446 -3.82 -22.42 -1.17
CA GLU A 446 -4.33 -23.78 -1.44
C GLU A 446 -3.24 -24.75 -1.95
N THR A 447 -2.13 -24.21 -2.45
CA THR A 447 -0.95 -24.97 -2.91
C THR A 447 0.01 -25.38 -1.78
N VAL A 448 -0.29 -25.02 -0.54
CA VAL A 448 0.53 -25.32 0.64
C VAL A 448 -0.20 -26.31 1.53
N HIS A 449 0.35 -27.51 1.65
CA HIS A 449 -0.06 -28.46 2.67
C HIS A 449 0.85 -28.26 3.89
N HIS A 450 0.26 -27.90 5.02
CA HIS A 450 0.97 -27.71 6.27
C HIS A 450 0.53 -28.71 7.34
N VAL A 451 1.49 -29.25 8.07
CA VAL A 451 1.29 -30.25 9.12
C VAL A 451 2.20 -29.97 10.30
N PHE A 452 1.90 -30.53 11.45
CA PHE A 452 2.80 -30.50 12.60
C PHE A 452 3.05 -31.88 13.19
N CYS A 453 4.24 -32.10 13.73
CA CYS A 453 4.61 -33.30 14.46
C CYS A 453 4.84 -32.96 15.93
N ARG A 454 4.22 -33.72 16.83
CA ARG A 454 4.47 -33.59 18.28
C ARG A 454 5.83 -34.16 18.64
N VAL A 455 6.59 -33.40 19.41
CA VAL A 455 7.88 -33.79 19.97
C VAL A 455 7.73 -33.90 21.47
N ASP A 456 7.62 -35.13 21.98
CA ASP A 456 7.51 -35.40 23.40
C ASP A 456 8.72 -36.18 23.92
N PRO A 457 9.62 -35.56 24.70
CA PRO A 457 10.82 -36.21 25.24
C PRO A 457 10.52 -37.22 26.36
N ARG A 458 9.27 -37.25 26.86
CA ARG A 458 8.79 -38.23 27.84
C ARG A 458 8.41 -39.55 27.17
N VAL A 459 8.05 -39.49 25.88
CA VAL A 459 7.64 -40.65 25.08
C VAL A 459 8.78 -41.12 24.18
N ASP A 460 9.41 -40.21 23.44
CA ASP A 460 10.58 -40.52 22.63
C ASP A 460 11.86 -40.34 23.45
N THR A 461 12.51 -41.46 23.82
CA THR A 461 13.76 -41.49 24.60
C THR A 461 15.02 -41.57 23.74
N SER A 462 14.92 -41.50 22.40
CA SER A 462 16.07 -41.61 21.48
C SER A 462 17.10 -40.49 21.67
N TRP A 463 16.69 -39.36 22.24
CA TRP A 463 17.59 -38.25 22.57
C TRP A 463 18.74 -38.66 23.50
N GLN A 464 18.56 -39.71 24.30
CA GLN A 464 19.63 -40.21 25.18
C GLN A 464 20.82 -40.73 24.38
N GLN A 465 20.58 -41.28 23.20
CA GLN A 465 21.61 -41.76 22.27
C GLN A 465 22.16 -40.61 21.41
N LEU A 466 21.32 -39.64 21.06
CA LEU A 466 21.70 -38.46 20.26
C LEU A 466 22.48 -37.40 21.04
N LYS A 467 22.48 -37.46 22.38
CA LYS A 467 23.09 -36.42 23.24
C LYS A 467 24.58 -36.19 22.97
N SER A 468 25.32 -37.20 22.51
CA SER A 468 26.73 -37.06 22.14
C SER A 468 26.96 -36.47 20.74
N ALA A 469 25.94 -36.49 19.88
CA ALA A 469 26.03 -36.07 18.49
C ALA A 469 25.43 -34.67 18.24
N VAL A 470 24.42 -34.25 19.02
CA VAL A 470 23.74 -32.97 18.84
C VAL A 470 24.17 -31.96 19.90
N LYS A 471 24.72 -30.81 19.46
CA LYS A 471 25.02 -29.68 20.34
C LYS A 471 23.80 -28.76 20.47
N THR A 472 23.45 -28.40 21.71
CA THR A 472 22.35 -27.46 22.01
C THR A 472 22.86 -26.02 22.18
N ASP A 473 21.95 -25.10 22.46
CA ASP A 473 22.17 -23.65 22.66
C ASP A 473 22.90 -23.29 23.97
N GLY A 474 23.27 -24.29 24.79
CA GLY A 474 24.02 -24.11 26.02
C GLY A 474 23.24 -23.49 27.18
N ILE A 475 21.93 -23.25 27.05
CA ILE A 475 21.13 -22.65 28.14
C ILE A 475 21.02 -23.56 29.36
N HIS A 476 21.21 -24.86 29.16
CA HIS A 476 21.19 -25.88 30.19
C HIS A 476 22.59 -26.25 30.70
N ALA A 477 23.65 -25.52 30.32
CA ALA A 477 25.01 -25.85 30.71
C ALA A 477 25.26 -25.81 32.23
N GLU A 478 24.53 -24.93 32.93
CA GLU A 478 24.57 -24.81 34.40
C GLU A 478 23.46 -25.62 35.09
N ASP A 479 22.47 -26.11 34.32
CA ASP A 479 21.41 -26.96 34.82
C ASP A 479 21.98 -28.38 35.02
N LYS A 480 21.63 -29.06 36.12
CA LYS A 480 22.08 -30.44 36.39
C LYS A 480 21.31 -31.46 35.53
N THR A 481 21.34 -31.32 34.21
CA THR A 481 20.63 -32.24 33.31
C THR A 481 21.35 -33.58 33.25
N LYS A 482 20.61 -34.67 33.51
CA LYS A 482 21.13 -36.05 33.45
C LYS A 482 20.31 -36.85 32.45
N SER A 483 20.95 -37.77 31.72
CA SER A 483 20.24 -38.70 30.84
C SER A 483 19.21 -39.50 31.64
N GLY A 484 17.94 -39.44 31.23
CA GLY A 484 16.81 -40.07 31.93
C GLY A 484 16.16 -39.25 33.05
N SER A 485 16.68 -38.07 33.39
CA SER A 485 16.02 -37.15 34.33
C SER A 485 14.72 -36.60 33.75
N GLN A 486 13.65 -36.59 34.55
CA GLN A 486 12.35 -36.02 34.21
C GLN A 486 12.18 -34.57 34.71
N SER A 487 13.29 -33.91 35.08
CA SER A 487 13.23 -32.48 35.44
C SER A 487 12.85 -31.64 34.22
N GLN A 488 12.20 -30.49 34.46
CA GLN A 488 11.73 -29.61 33.41
C GLN A 488 12.87 -29.16 32.48
N GLU A 489 14.05 -28.88 33.04
CA GLU A 489 15.26 -28.51 32.30
C GLU A 489 15.82 -29.68 31.48
N SER A 490 15.76 -30.91 32.00
CA SER A 490 16.24 -32.09 31.28
C SER A 490 15.32 -32.42 30.10
N LEU A 491 14.00 -32.27 30.29
CA LEU A 491 13.02 -32.45 29.22
C LEU A 491 13.13 -31.34 28.16
N SER A 492 13.35 -30.10 28.58
CA SER A 492 13.63 -28.98 27.67
C SER A 492 14.87 -29.21 26.81
N GLU A 493 15.98 -29.65 27.40
CA GLU A 493 17.20 -30.00 26.65
C GLU A 493 16.94 -31.17 25.68
N ALA A 494 16.20 -32.19 26.13
CA ALA A 494 15.86 -33.35 25.32
C ALA A 494 15.04 -32.98 24.08
N VAL A 495 14.09 -32.04 24.16
CA VAL A 495 13.32 -31.57 22.99
C VAL A 495 14.22 -30.96 21.93
N LYS A 496 15.15 -30.10 22.33
CA LYS A 496 16.11 -29.46 21.41
C LYS A 496 16.90 -30.51 20.63
N ILE A 497 17.30 -31.59 21.29
CA ILE A 497 18.00 -32.73 20.67
C ILE A 497 17.08 -33.50 19.72
N LEU A 498 15.86 -33.85 20.17
CA LEU A 498 14.89 -34.60 19.37
C LEU A 498 14.49 -33.89 18.09
N LYS A 499 14.26 -32.56 18.15
CA LYS A 499 13.85 -31.76 16.98
C LYS A 499 14.82 -31.89 15.82
N VAL A 500 16.13 -31.93 16.08
CA VAL A 500 17.15 -32.13 15.04
C VAL A 500 17.11 -33.56 14.50
N GLY A 501 16.87 -34.56 15.35
CA GLY A 501 16.65 -35.95 14.89
C GLY A 501 15.40 -36.10 14.02
N TYR A 502 14.33 -35.39 14.38
CA TYR A 502 13.05 -35.38 13.66
C TYR A 502 13.18 -34.68 12.30
N LEU A 503 13.99 -33.63 12.20
CA LEU A 503 14.35 -33.01 10.93
C LEU A 503 14.96 -34.03 9.95
N VAL A 504 15.91 -34.86 10.41
CA VAL A 504 16.54 -35.89 9.56
C VAL A 504 15.51 -36.94 9.13
N LYS A 505 14.64 -37.39 10.04
CA LYS A 505 13.53 -38.31 9.70
C LYS A 505 12.63 -37.71 8.60
N ALA A 506 12.32 -36.42 8.70
CA ALA A 506 11.49 -35.73 7.70
C ALA A 506 12.18 -35.63 6.33
N ILE A 507 13.48 -35.30 6.32
CA ILE A 507 14.29 -35.24 5.09
C ILE A 507 14.29 -36.60 4.37
N GLN A 508 14.48 -37.69 5.12
CA GLN A 508 14.55 -39.05 4.59
C GLN A 508 13.18 -39.55 4.09
N GLU A 509 12.13 -39.42 4.91
CA GLU A 509 10.78 -39.92 4.58
C GLU A 509 10.23 -39.25 3.31
N HIS A 510 10.39 -37.94 3.19
CA HIS A 510 9.91 -37.18 2.03
C HIS A 510 10.92 -37.07 0.88
N LYS A 511 12.12 -37.65 1.03
CA LYS A 511 13.21 -37.58 0.05
C LYS A 511 13.45 -36.15 -0.44
N MET A 512 13.54 -35.22 0.51
CA MET A 512 13.59 -33.80 0.22
C MET A 512 14.79 -33.48 -0.69
N ASP A 513 14.51 -32.87 -1.83
CA ASP A 513 15.48 -32.43 -2.82
C ASP A 513 15.93 -30.98 -2.61
N GLN A 514 15.00 -30.16 -2.12
CA GLN A 514 15.25 -28.79 -1.75
C GLN A 514 14.34 -28.37 -0.60
N ALA A 515 14.87 -27.82 0.50
CA ALA A 515 14.04 -27.32 1.59
C ALA A 515 14.60 -26.07 2.27
N ILE A 516 13.71 -25.24 2.82
CA ILE A 516 14.10 -24.18 3.77
C ILE A 516 13.83 -24.69 5.19
N ILE A 517 14.83 -24.56 6.06
CA ILE A 517 14.80 -25.01 7.44
C ILE A 517 14.83 -23.76 8.34
N PHE A 518 13.76 -23.56 9.10
CA PHE A 518 13.64 -22.41 9.99
C PHE A 518 14.01 -22.74 11.42
N CYS A 519 14.89 -21.91 11.98
CA CYS A 519 15.26 -21.91 13.38
C CYS A 519 15.03 -20.52 14.01
N ARG A 520 14.75 -20.49 15.30
CA ARG A 520 14.46 -19.26 16.04
C ARG A 520 15.71 -18.41 16.23
N THR A 521 16.81 -19.03 16.67
CA THR A 521 18.05 -18.33 16.95
C THR A 521 19.14 -18.65 15.94
N LYS A 522 20.14 -17.77 15.88
CA LYS A 522 21.33 -17.93 15.03
C LYS A 522 22.15 -19.15 15.45
N LEU A 523 22.25 -19.36 16.77
CA LEU A 523 22.96 -20.50 17.34
C LEU A 523 22.28 -21.83 17.00
N ASP A 524 20.94 -21.86 16.98
CA ASP A 524 20.20 -23.04 16.52
C ASP A 524 20.47 -23.33 15.05
N CYS A 525 20.55 -22.30 14.20
CA CYS A 525 20.92 -22.47 12.80
C CYS A 525 22.31 -23.12 12.66
N ASP A 526 23.31 -22.60 13.39
CA ASP A 526 24.68 -23.12 13.38
C ASP A 526 24.78 -24.55 13.92
N ASN A 527 23.96 -24.89 14.92
CA ASN A 527 23.91 -26.23 15.49
C ASN A 527 23.27 -27.23 14.53
N VAL A 528 22.19 -26.85 13.83
CA VAL A 528 21.58 -27.68 12.78
C VAL A 528 22.54 -27.87 11.61
N GLU A 529 23.22 -26.80 11.15
CA GLU A 529 24.21 -26.89 10.07
C GLU A 529 25.33 -27.87 10.43
N ARG A 530 25.92 -27.73 11.63
CA ARG A 530 26.99 -28.62 12.09
C ARG A 530 26.53 -30.07 12.14
N TYR A 531 25.35 -30.32 12.67
CA TYR A 531 24.81 -31.68 12.77
C TYR A 531 24.57 -32.31 11.39
N LEU A 532 24.04 -31.54 10.43
CA LEU A 532 23.87 -32.04 9.07
C LEU A 532 25.22 -32.30 8.39
N ILE A 533 26.24 -31.46 8.63
CA ILE A 533 27.62 -31.70 8.16
C ILE A 533 28.18 -33.00 8.74
N ASP A 534 28.01 -33.24 10.04
CA ASP A 534 28.49 -34.47 10.70
C ASP A 534 27.84 -35.75 10.13
N LEU A 535 26.62 -35.64 9.60
CA LEU A 535 25.91 -36.73 8.90
C LEU A 535 26.31 -36.89 7.41
N GLY A 536 27.34 -36.18 6.95
CA GLY A 536 27.78 -36.19 5.55
C GLY A 536 27.21 -35.06 4.70
N GLY A 537 26.69 -34.00 5.33
CA GLY A 537 26.30 -32.74 4.71
C GLY A 537 27.49 -31.87 4.28
N GLY A 538 27.20 -30.69 3.73
CA GLY A 538 28.21 -29.78 3.18
C GLY A 538 27.65 -28.88 2.08
N PRO A 539 28.44 -27.98 1.48
CA PRO A 539 27.92 -26.98 0.54
C PRO A 539 27.57 -27.54 -0.85
N ASN A 540 27.86 -28.81 -1.14
CA ASN A 540 27.71 -29.39 -2.48
C ASN A 540 26.66 -30.53 -2.53
N ALA A 541 25.54 -30.25 -3.18
CA ALA A 541 24.38 -31.13 -3.34
C ALA A 541 24.64 -32.37 -4.20
N MET A 542 25.65 -32.35 -5.09
CA MET A 542 25.96 -33.51 -5.94
C MET A 542 26.63 -34.65 -5.16
N VAL A 543 27.28 -34.33 -4.04
CA VAL A 543 28.07 -35.28 -3.25
C VAL A 543 27.44 -35.51 -1.87
N ASN A 544 26.75 -34.51 -1.33
CA ASN A 544 26.29 -34.51 0.06
C ASN A 544 24.76 -34.61 0.11
N GLU A 545 24.25 -35.72 0.64
CA GLU A 545 22.80 -35.98 0.79
C GLU A 545 22.13 -34.90 1.67
N TYR A 546 22.83 -34.47 2.72
CA TYR A 546 22.42 -33.41 3.65
C TYR A 546 23.05 -32.06 3.31
N SER A 547 23.28 -31.78 2.02
CA SER A 547 23.92 -30.54 1.62
C SER A 547 23.14 -29.32 2.13
N CYS A 548 23.82 -28.46 2.91
CA CYS A 548 23.18 -27.36 3.60
C CYS A 548 24.06 -26.12 3.65
N VAL A 549 23.41 -24.96 3.73
CA VAL A 549 24.04 -23.65 3.92
C VAL A 549 23.24 -22.84 4.93
N CYS A 550 23.93 -22.01 5.71
CA CYS A 550 23.32 -21.22 6.78
C CYS A 550 23.23 -19.72 6.44
N LEU A 551 22.11 -19.08 6.80
CA LEU A 551 21.84 -17.66 6.53
C LEU A 551 21.25 -16.98 7.78
N HIS A 552 22.06 -16.19 8.48
CA HIS A 552 21.65 -15.30 9.58
C HIS A 552 22.63 -14.13 9.74
N SER A 553 22.26 -13.11 10.54
CA SER A 553 22.98 -11.83 10.59
C SER A 553 24.43 -11.89 11.07
N ASP A 554 24.84 -12.97 11.74
CA ASP A 554 26.21 -13.11 12.26
C ASP A 554 27.15 -13.73 11.23
N ARG A 555 26.61 -14.26 10.12
CA ARG A 555 27.41 -14.69 8.97
C ARG A 555 27.92 -13.47 8.19
N PRO A 556 29.20 -13.49 7.74
CA PRO A 556 29.77 -12.45 6.88
C PRO A 556 28.87 -12.13 5.66
N PRO A 557 28.70 -10.86 5.27
CA PRO A 557 27.85 -10.49 4.13
C PRO A 557 28.18 -11.22 2.82
N LYS A 558 29.47 -11.44 2.55
CA LYS A 558 29.94 -12.16 1.36
C LYS A 558 29.52 -13.64 1.38
N GLU A 559 29.60 -14.27 2.55
CA GLU A 559 29.17 -15.66 2.78
C GLU A 559 27.66 -15.79 2.62
N ARG A 560 26.88 -14.86 3.19
CA ARG A 560 25.41 -14.86 3.04
C ARG A 560 24.96 -14.80 1.58
N LYS A 561 25.61 -13.97 0.77
CA LYS A 561 25.32 -13.86 -0.67
C LYS A 561 25.64 -15.16 -1.40
N ALA A 562 26.84 -15.72 -1.17
CA ALA A 562 27.26 -16.97 -1.78
C ALA A 562 26.37 -18.16 -1.39
N ASN A 563 26.00 -18.27 -0.10
CA ASN A 563 25.11 -19.31 0.39
C ASN A 563 23.72 -19.22 -0.24
N LEU A 564 23.18 -18.01 -0.40
CA LEU A 564 21.89 -17.80 -1.05
C LEU A 564 21.94 -18.16 -2.54
N GLU A 565 22.99 -17.77 -3.25
CA GLU A 565 23.21 -18.11 -4.66
C GLU A 565 23.34 -19.64 -4.83
N SER A 566 24.17 -20.29 -4.01
CA SER A 566 24.33 -21.75 -3.99
C SER A 566 23.01 -22.50 -3.77
N PHE A 567 22.15 -22.02 -2.86
CA PHE A 567 20.82 -22.61 -2.67
C PHE A 567 19.88 -22.36 -3.87
N LYS A 568 19.91 -21.17 -4.48
CA LYS A 568 19.08 -20.82 -5.64
C LYS A 568 19.45 -21.65 -6.87
N ASP A 569 20.74 -21.87 -7.08
CA ASP A 569 21.28 -22.64 -8.20
C ASP A 569 21.15 -24.16 -8.00
N GLY A 570 20.67 -24.59 -6.83
CA GLY A 570 20.50 -25.99 -6.46
C GLY A 570 21.81 -26.70 -6.10
N GLU A 571 22.90 -25.94 -5.92
CA GLU A 571 24.18 -26.45 -5.42
C GLU A 571 24.11 -26.79 -3.92
N ALA A 572 23.19 -26.20 -3.17
CA ALA A 572 22.85 -26.60 -1.81
C ALA A 572 21.39 -27.05 -1.72
N ARG A 573 21.13 -28.19 -1.07
CA ARG A 573 19.77 -28.76 -0.92
C ARG A 573 18.98 -28.05 0.16
N PHE A 574 19.64 -27.62 1.24
CA PHE A 574 18.97 -27.08 2.42
C PHE A 574 19.47 -25.69 2.78
N LEU A 575 18.54 -24.74 2.91
CA LEU A 575 18.84 -23.40 3.43
C LEU A 575 18.35 -23.31 4.88
N ILE A 576 19.28 -23.16 5.82
CA ILE A 576 18.97 -23.00 7.24
C ILE A 576 18.99 -21.51 7.57
N CYS A 577 17.91 -20.98 8.15
CA CYS A 577 17.81 -19.54 8.41
C CYS A 577 16.92 -19.17 9.60
N THR A 578 17.07 -17.92 10.05
CA THR A 578 16.15 -17.27 11.00
C THR A 578 15.11 -16.41 10.28
N ASP A 579 14.01 -16.07 10.97
CA ASP A 579 12.94 -15.22 10.42
C ASP A 579 13.46 -13.91 9.83
N VAL A 580 14.37 -13.23 10.55
CA VAL A 580 14.94 -11.94 10.10
C VAL A 580 15.74 -12.10 8.82
N ALA A 581 16.46 -13.21 8.70
CA ALA A 581 17.30 -13.48 7.55
C ALA A 581 16.50 -13.97 6.34
N ALA A 582 15.33 -14.56 6.60
CA ALA A 582 14.40 -15.03 5.60
C ALA A 582 13.45 -13.96 5.06
N ARG A 583 13.26 -12.84 5.78
CA ARG A 583 12.54 -11.68 5.25
C ARG A 583 13.42 -10.99 4.20
N GLY A 584 12.86 -10.72 3.02
CA GLY A 584 13.59 -10.06 1.92
C GLY A 584 14.42 -10.98 1.01
N ILE A 585 14.56 -12.28 1.30
CA ILE A 585 15.10 -13.22 0.30
C ILE A 585 14.02 -13.58 -0.72
N ASP A 586 14.31 -13.28 -1.98
CA ASP A 586 13.49 -13.66 -3.13
C ASP A 586 13.71 -15.15 -3.47
N VAL A 587 13.14 -15.99 -2.62
CA VAL A 587 13.13 -17.45 -2.72
C VAL A 587 11.71 -17.89 -2.36
N SER A 588 10.94 -18.28 -3.38
CA SER A 588 9.56 -18.74 -3.26
C SER A 588 9.32 -19.94 -4.17
N GLY A 589 8.45 -20.86 -3.76
CA GLY A 589 8.18 -22.07 -4.52
C GLY A 589 9.10 -23.24 -4.23
N VAL A 590 9.71 -23.26 -3.05
CA VAL A 590 10.48 -24.40 -2.57
C VAL A 590 9.50 -25.57 -2.32
N PRO A 591 9.86 -26.82 -2.61
CA PRO A 591 8.93 -27.93 -2.40
C PRO A 591 8.68 -28.25 -0.92
N PHE A 592 9.63 -27.95 -0.05
CA PHE A 592 9.56 -28.28 1.37
C PHE A 592 9.99 -27.11 2.27
N VAL A 593 9.28 -26.94 3.38
CA VAL A 593 9.70 -26.10 4.51
C VAL A 593 9.63 -26.93 5.77
N VAL A 594 10.64 -26.82 6.62
CA VAL A 594 10.66 -27.45 7.94
C VAL A 594 10.90 -26.39 9.01
N ASN A 595 9.92 -26.21 9.89
CA ASN A 595 10.05 -25.37 11.09
C ASN A 595 10.60 -26.24 12.21
N VAL A 596 11.93 -26.20 12.43
CA VAL A 596 12.58 -26.96 13.50
C VAL A 596 12.19 -26.40 14.87
N THR A 597 12.12 -25.08 14.97
CA THR A 597 11.55 -24.36 16.13
C THR A 597 10.26 -23.66 15.70
N PHE A 598 9.19 -23.80 16.46
CA PHE A 598 7.92 -23.15 16.13
C PHE A 598 8.05 -21.62 16.29
N PRO A 599 7.48 -20.81 15.38
CA PRO A 599 7.62 -19.35 15.42
C PRO A 599 6.94 -18.71 16.63
N ASP A 600 7.53 -17.61 17.12
CA ASP A 600 7.06 -16.83 18.28
C ASP A 600 5.77 -16.03 18.01
N ASP A 601 5.36 -15.91 16.74
CA ASP A 601 4.14 -15.22 16.35
C ASP A 601 3.53 -15.82 15.08
N LYS A 602 2.22 -15.64 14.96
CA LYS A 602 1.40 -16.18 13.86
C LYS A 602 1.74 -15.62 12.48
N GLN A 603 2.21 -14.37 12.39
CA GLN A 603 2.58 -13.79 11.09
C GLN A 603 3.83 -14.46 10.55
N ASN A 604 4.80 -14.76 11.42
CA ASN A 604 5.99 -15.52 11.04
C ASN A 604 5.64 -16.92 10.59
N TYR A 605 4.68 -17.59 11.23
CA TYR A 605 4.20 -18.88 10.76
C TYR A 605 3.73 -18.82 9.31
N VAL A 606 2.83 -17.88 8.99
CA VAL A 606 2.32 -17.68 7.62
C VAL A 606 3.45 -17.33 6.65
N HIS A 607 4.37 -16.45 7.05
CA HIS A 607 5.53 -16.08 6.22
C HIS A 607 6.50 -17.23 5.95
N ARG A 608 6.70 -18.14 6.92
CA ARG A 608 7.57 -19.31 6.77
C ARG A 608 6.96 -20.30 5.78
N ILE A 609 5.69 -20.65 5.97
CA ILE A 609 5.01 -21.62 5.10
C ILE A 609 4.72 -21.04 3.71
N GLY A 610 4.57 -19.72 3.57
CA GLY A 610 4.45 -19.05 2.27
C GLY A 610 5.70 -19.19 1.37
N ARG A 611 6.81 -19.75 1.89
CA ARG A 611 7.99 -20.09 1.08
C ARG A 611 7.81 -21.35 0.26
N VAL A 612 6.82 -22.19 0.61
CA VAL A 612 6.45 -23.35 -0.20
C VAL A 612 5.32 -23.06 -1.17
N GLY A 613 5.28 -23.79 -2.28
CA GLY A 613 4.19 -23.73 -3.26
C GLY A 613 4.39 -22.68 -4.37
N ARG A 614 3.96 -23.05 -5.59
CA ARG A 614 3.72 -22.17 -6.75
C ARG A 614 2.42 -22.65 -7.41
N ALA A 615 1.85 -21.84 -8.31
CA ALA A 615 0.62 -22.14 -9.06
C ALA A 615 0.55 -23.52 -9.78
N GLN A 616 1.64 -24.30 -9.82
CA GLN A 616 1.72 -25.61 -10.49
C GLN A 616 2.27 -26.77 -9.63
N ARG A 617 2.65 -26.56 -8.35
CA ARG A 617 3.24 -27.62 -7.48
C ARG A 617 2.83 -27.45 -6.02
N MET A 618 2.28 -28.53 -5.45
CA MET A 618 1.99 -28.62 -4.01
C MET A 618 3.29 -28.60 -3.21
N GLY A 619 3.34 -27.70 -2.23
CA GLY A 619 4.40 -27.61 -1.25
C GLY A 619 4.01 -28.26 0.08
N LEU A 620 4.99 -28.79 0.81
CA LEU A 620 4.78 -29.38 2.13
C LEU A 620 5.54 -28.58 3.20
N ALA A 621 4.83 -28.08 4.21
CA ALA A 621 5.41 -27.43 5.37
C ALA A 621 5.23 -28.31 6.62
N ILE A 622 6.32 -28.69 7.27
CA ILE A 622 6.31 -29.53 8.48
C ILE A 622 6.77 -28.69 9.66
N SER A 623 5.99 -28.64 10.73
CA SER A 623 6.35 -27.93 11.96
C SER A 623 6.60 -28.91 13.11
N LEU A 624 7.75 -28.81 13.78
CA LEU A 624 8.06 -29.62 14.95
C LEU A 624 7.61 -28.86 16.21
N VAL A 625 6.64 -29.40 16.94
CA VAL A 625 6.00 -28.74 18.08
C VAL A 625 6.28 -29.51 19.36
N SER A 626 6.86 -28.83 20.36
CA SER A 626 7.19 -29.39 21.66
C SER A 626 5.94 -29.62 22.52
N GLU A 627 5.86 -30.79 23.16
CA GLU A 627 4.83 -31.10 24.16
C GLU A 627 5.17 -30.59 25.58
N VAL A 628 6.40 -30.12 25.78
CA VAL A 628 6.87 -29.54 27.05
C VAL A 628 7.38 -28.12 26.84
N LYS A 629 7.35 -27.29 27.88
CA LYS A 629 7.92 -25.94 27.79
C LYS A 629 9.42 -26.02 27.59
N GLU A 630 9.95 -25.22 26.68
CA GLU A 630 11.39 -25.12 26.42
C GLU A 630 11.96 -23.89 27.12
N LYS A 631 13.07 -24.06 27.84
CA LYS A 631 13.86 -22.94 28.35
C LYS A 631 14.66 -22.38 27.16
N VAL A 632 14.52 -21.09 26.90
CA VAL A 632 15.14 -20.42 25.75
C VAL A 632 15.75 -19.08 26.16
N TRP A 633 16.75 -18.65 25.39
CA TRP A 633 17.37 -17.34 25.58
C TRP A 633 16.43 -16.22 25.12
N TYR A 634 16.22 -15.22 25.97
CA TYR A 634 15.43 -14.01 25.66
C TYR A 634 16.28 -12.74 25.70
N HIS A 635 17.42 -12.77 26.41
CA HIS A 635 18.42 -11.69 26.51
C HIS A 635 17.84 -10.30 26.84
N THR A 636 17.64 -10.04 28.13
CA THR A 636 17.37 -8.70 28.68
C THR A 636 18.64 -7.89 28.97
N CYS A 637 19.82 -8.52 28.85
CA CYS A 637 21.09 -7.91 29.19
C CYS A 637 21.53 -6.81 28.20
N PRO A 638 22.34 -5.82 28.65
CA PRO A 638 22.78 -4.70 27.81
C PRO A 638 23.52 -5.13 26.55
N ASN A 639 24.27 -6.24 26.62
CA ASN A 639 25.07 -6.78 25.52
C ASN A 639 24.27 -7.65 24.54
N ARG A 640 22.93 -7.75 24.73
CA ARG A 640 22.00 -8.49 23.85
C ARG A 640 22.51 -9.89 23.48
N GLY A 641 22.96 -10.64 24.48
CA GLY A 641 23.39 -12.02 24.34
C GLY A 641 24.87 -12.27 24.02
N LYS A 642 25.66 -11.25 23.64
CA LYS A 642 27.10 -11.44 23.40
C LYS A 642 27.83 -11.84 24.69
N GLY A 643 28.27 -13.10 24.76
CA GLY A 643 28.97 -13.67 25.93
C GLY A 643 28.10 -13.83 27.18
N CYS A 644 26.77 -13.89 27.02
CA CYS A 644 25.85 -14.01 28.14
C CYS A 644 25.73 -15.47 28.63
N SER A 645 25.85 -15.68 29.94
CA SER A 645 25.65 -16.98 30.60
C SER A 645 24.56 -16.95 31.67
N ASP A 646 23.78 -15.87 31.77
CA ASP A 646 22.76 -15.72 32.82
C ASP A 646 21.47 -16.50 32.47
N THR A 647 21.45 -17.77 32.87
CA THR A 647 20.36 -18.72 32.58
C THR A 647 19.12 -18.53 33.46
N ARG A 648 19.10 -17.55 34.38
CA ARG A 648 17.94 -17.28 35.24
C ARG A 648 16.78 -16.72 34.41
N LEU A 649 15.56 -16.93 34.88
CA LEU A 649 14.37 -16.48 34.18
C LEU A 649 14.21 -14.95 34.26
N ARG A 650 13.54 -14.36 33.27
CA ARG A 650 13.33 -12.91 33.16
C ARG A 650 12.63 -12.30 34.38
N ASP A 651 11.66 -13.00 34.94
CA ASP A 651 10.95 -12.62 36.18
C ASP A 651 11.89 -12.60 37.41
N GLN A 652 13.02 -13.29 37.33
CA GLN A 652 14.10 -13.30 38.32
C GLN A 652 15.27 -12.39 37.93
N GLY A 653 15.08 -11.52 36.94
CA GLY A 653 16.10 -10.58 36.44
C GLY A 653 17.18 -11.21 35.55
N GLY A 654 17.00 -12.45 35.09
CA GLY A 654 17.91 -13.13 34.18
C GLY A 654 17.56 -12.99 32.69
N CYS A 655 18.21 -13.80 31.85
CA CYS A 655 18.11 -13.73 30.39
C CYS A 655 17.37 -14.90 29.72
N ALA A 656 16.67 -15.75 30.47
CA ALA A 656 15.90 -16.88 29.96
C ALA A 656 14.38 -16.68 30.11
N ILE A 657 13.60 -17.38 29.28
CA ILE A 657 12.15 -17.56 29.46
C ILE A 657 11.75 -19.02 29.23
N TRP A 658 10.56 -19.39 29.71
CA TRP A 658 9.90 -20.61 29.28
C TRP A 658 9.04 -20.32 28.06
N TYR A 659 9.23 -21.12 27.01
CA TYR A 659 8.58 -21.01 25.72
C TYR A 659 7.64 -22.19 25.53
N ASP A 660 6.36 -21.90 25.31
CA ASP A 660 5.31 -22.91 25.19
C ASP A 660 4.79 -22.98 23.75
N GLU A 661 5.36 -23.88 22.95
CA GLU A 661 4.99 -24.01 21.52
C GLU A 661 3.53 -24.43 21.31
N LYS A 662 2.88 -25.05 22.29
CA LYS A 662 1.46 -25.40 22.19
C LYS A 662 0.56 -24.18 22.21
N GLU A 663 0.91 -23.17 22.99
CA GLU A 663 0.18 -21.90 23.04
C GLU A 663 0.30 -21.17 21.70
N TYR A 664 1.51 -21.09 21.14
CA TYR A 664 1.72 -20.48 19.82
C TYR A 664 1.06 -21.26 18.68
N LEU A 665 1.01 -22.59 18.76
CA LEU A 665 0.26 -23.40 17.80
C LEU A 665 -1.24 -23.07 17.86
N ALA A 666 -1.82 -22.99 19.06
CA ALA A 666 -3.22 -22.63 19.24
C ALA A 666 -3.53 -21.22 18.71
N ASP A 667 -2.64 -20.25 18.95
CA ASP A 667 -2.76 -18.88 18.41
C ASP A 667 -2.73 -18.85 16.88
N VAL A 668 -1.94 -19.73 16.26
CA VAL A 668 -1.89 -19.90 14.80
C VAL A 668 -3.18 -20.51 14.29
N GLU A 669 -3.67 -21.57 14.91
CA GLU A 669 -4.93 -22.25 14.52
C GLU A 669 -6.14 -21.31 14.64
N ASP A 670 -6.24 -20.54 15.73
CA ASP A 670 -7.29 -19.52 15.92
C ASP A 670 -7.24 -18.44 14.83
N HIS A 671 -6.03 -18.03 14.45
CA HIS A 671 -5.83 -17.01 13.43
C HIS A 671 -6.19 -17.49 12.03
N LEU A 672 -5.78 -18.71 11.68
CA LEU A 672 -6.10 -19.34 10.39
C LEU A 672 -7.56 -19.81 10.35
N LYS A 673 -8.21 -19.95 11.52
CA LYS A 673 -9.53 -20.56 11.69
C LYS A 673 -9.59 -21.99 11.15
N GLU A 674 -8.47 -22.69 11.24
CA GLU A 674 -8.26 -24.05 10.76
C GLU A 674 -7.38 -24.80 11.75
N THR A 675 -7.69 -26.08 11.98
CA THR A 675 -6.86 -26.98 12.77
C THR A 675 -5.80 -27.60 11.88
N ILE A 676 -4.53 -27.47 12.26
CA ILE A 676 -3.42 -28.01 11.48
C ILE A 676 -3.37 -29.53 11.70
N SER A 677 -3.16 -30.29 10.63
CA SER A 677 -3.10 -31.76 10.75
C SER A 677 -1.86 -32.22 11.53
N CYS A 678 -2.07 -33.05 12.54
CA CYS A 678 -1.00 -33.68 13.32
C CYS A 678 -0.51 -34.96 12.62
N ILE A 679 0.81 -35.12 12.50
CA ILE A 679 1.46 -36.32 11.98
C ILE A 679 2.24 -37.05 13.08
N GLU A 680 2.45 -38.35 12.86
CA GLU A 680 3.19 -39.21 13.77
C GLU A 680 4.72 -38.98 13.67
N PRO A 681 5.51 -39.36 14.69
CA PRO A 681 6.98 -39.22 14.70
C PRO A 681 7.74 -39.92 13.55
N ASN A 682 7.06 -40.75 12.76
CA ASN A 682 7.61 -41.35 11.55
C ASN A 682 7.57 -40.40 10.33
N MET A 683 7.07 -39.17 10.51
CA MET A 683 6.96 -38.12 9.49
C MET A 683 6.06 -38.48 8.31
N LYS A 684 5.19 -39.49 8.46
CA LYS A 684 4.25 -39.86 7.41
C LYS A 684 3.07 -38.91 7.42
N VAL A 685 2.91 -38.20 6.31
CA VAL A 685 1.76 -37.34 6.06
C VAL A 685 0.61 -38.20 5.51
N PRO A 686 -0.56 -38.24 6.17
CA PRO A 686 -1.73 -38.95 5.66
C PRO A 686 -2.09 -38.47 4.24
N HIS A 687 -2.48 -39.39 3.38
CA HIS A 687 -3.04 -39.04 2.08
C HIS A 687 -4.45 -38.48 2.30
N ASN A 688 -4.59 -37.16 2.29
CA ASN A 688 -5.92 -36.54 2.27
C ASN A 688 -6.66 -36.95 0.99
N GLU A 689 -7.99 -37.12 1.10
CA GLU A 689 -8.93 -37.63 0.09
C GLU A 689 -9.01 -36.82 -1.22
N PHE A 690 -8.12 -35.85 -1.43
CA PHE A 690 -8.24 -34.83 -2.48
C PHE A 690 -7.40 -35.01 -3.74
N ASP A 691 -6.51 -36.00 -3.86
CA ASP A 691 -5.88 -36.21 -5.18
C ASP A 691 -5.19 -37.57 -5.33
N GLY A 692 -5.47 -38.25 -6.44
CA GLY A 692 -4.76 -39.45 -6.85
C GLY A 692 -3.26 -39.16 -7.02
N LYS A 693 -2.44 -39.67 -6.10
CA LYS A 693 -0.95 -39.64 -6.13
C LYS A 693 -0.32 -38.24 -6.29
N VAL A 694 -0.58 -37.33 -5.36
CA VAL A 694 0.33 -36.17 -5.15
C VAL A 694 1.63 -36.66 -4.53
N THR A 695 2.72 -36.63 -5.30
CA THR A 695 4.08 -36.73 -4.76
C THR A 695 4.62 -35.31 -4.63
N TYR A 696 4.81 -34.84 -3.39
CA TYR A 696 5.53 -33.59 -3.15
C TYR A 696 6.88 -33.67 -3.85
N GLY A 697 7.33 -32.56 -4.44
CA GLY A 697 8.64 -32.56 -5.06
C GLY A 697 8.70 -32.86 -6.57
N LYS A 698 7.58 -33.20 -7.24
CA LYS A 698 7.59 -33.52 -8.69
C LYS A 698 6.76 -32.53 -9.51
N LYS A 699 7.28 -32.15 -10.69
CA LYS A 699 6.47 -31.46 -11.72
C LYS A 699 5.31 -32.39 -12.10
N ARG A 700 4.06 -31.90 -12.11
CA ARG A 700 2.98 -32.58 -12.84
C ARG A 700 3.50 -32.75 -14.28
N ARG A 701 3.80 -33.98 -14.70
CA ARG A 701 3.85 -34.28 -16.14
C ARG A 701 2.50 -33.83 -16.68
N ALA A 702 2.48 -33.23 -17.87
CA ALA A 702 1.26 -32.90 -18.57
C ALA A 702 0.43 -34.18 -18.83
N ALA A 703 -0.24 -34.66 -17.79
CA ALA A 703 -1.45 -35.42 -17.90
C ALA A 703 -2.49 -34.35 -18.16
N GLY A 704 -3.07 -34.37 -19.36
CA GLY A 704 -4.22 -33.55 -19.69
C GLY A 704 -5.20 -33.61 -18.53
N PHE A 705 -5.72 -32.44 -18.17
CA PHE A 705 -6.72 -32.30 -17.13
C PHE A 705 -7.73 -33.43 -17.19
N ILE A 706 -7.84 -34.21 -16.13
CA ILE A 706 -8.97 -35.11 -15.89
C ILE A 706 -10.15 -34.19 -15.54
N PHE A 707 -10.68 -33.51 -16.55
CA PHE A 707 -11.92 -32.75 -16.48
C PHE A 707 -13.14 -33.68 -16.59
N GLU A 708 -12.92 -34.95 -16.94
CA GLU A 708 -13.96 -35.95 -17.18
C GLU A 708 -14.69 -36.41 -15.91
N SER A 709 -14.07 -36.45 -14.72
CA SER A 709 -14.77 -36.95 -13.52
C SER A 709 -15.81 -35.95 -13.01
N HIS A 710 -15.45 -34.66 -12.95
CA HIS A 710 -16.34 -33.62 -12.43
C HIS A 710 -17.47 -33.27 -13.42
N THR A 711 -17.21 -33.37 -14.73
CA THR A 711 -18.28 -33.25 -15.74
C THR A 711 -19.17 -34.49 -15.78
N ALA A 712 -18.65 -35.70 -15.56
CA ALA A 712 -19.47 -36.91 -15.45
C ALA A 712 -20.36 -36.92 -14.20
N GLU A 713 -19.86 -36.41 -13.06
CA GLU A 713 -20.65 -36.27 -11.83
C GLU A 713 -21.72 -35.18 -11.91
N LEU A 714 -21.46 -34.08 -12.63
CA LEU A 714 -22.41 -32.98 -12.80
C LEU A 714 -23.38 -33.20 -13.98
N ALA A 715 -23.07 -34.11 -14.91
CA ALA A 715 -23.89 -34.39 -16.08
C ALA A 715 -25.36 -34.80 -15.78
N PRO A 716 -25.68 -35.54 -14.70
CA PRO A 716 -27.05 -35.82 -14.31
C PRO A 716 -27.78 -34.56 -13.85
N SER A 717 -27.16 -33.76 -12.97
CA SER A 717 -27.74 -32.54 -12.41
C SER A 717 -27.95 -31.46 -13.49
N VAL A 718 -27.01 -31.32 -14.43
CA VAL A 718 -27.13 -30.40 -15.57
C VAL A 718 -28.25 -30.84 -16.52
N ARG A 719 -28.43 -32.15 -16.74
CA ARG A 719 -29.56 -32.68 -17.52
C ARG A 719 -30.89 -32.42 -16.84
N GLU A 720 -30.97 -32.59 -15.52
CA GLU A 720 -32.19 -32.32 -14.75
C GLU A 720 -32.57 -30.84 -14.78
N LEU A 721 -31.58 -29.94 -14.65
CA LEU A 721 -31.75 -28.49 -14.80
C LEU A 721 -32.25 -28.12 -16.20
N ALA A 722 -31.66 -28.68 -17.25
CA ALA A 722 -32.10 -28.44 -18.63
C ALA A 722 -33.54 -28.94 -18.88
N GLU A 723 -33.92 -30.07 -18.27
CA GLU A 723 -35.29 -30.60 -18.34
C GLU A 723 -36.30 -29.70 -17.62
N MET A 724 -35.93 -29.19 -16.44
CA MET A 724 -36.77 -28.23 -15.69
C MET A 724 -36.92 -26.91 -16.46
N GLU A 725 -35.84 -26.41 -17.06
CA GLU A 725 -35.87 -25.22 -17.90
C GLU A 725 -36.77 -25.42 -19.12
N TYR A 726 -36.64 -26.55 -19.82
CA TYR A 726 -37.50 -26.91 -20.94
C TYR A 726 -38.98 -26.98 -20.52
N LYS A 727 -39.30 -27.62 -19.38
CA LYS A 727 -40.68 -27.69 -18.86
C LYS A 727 -41.21 -26.29 -18.51
N ALA A 728 -40.39 -25.42 -17.92
CA ALA A 728 -40.78 -24.05 -17.58
C ALA A 728 -41.07 -23.21 -18.84
N GLN A 729 -40.20 -23.28 -19.85
CA GLN A 729 -40.38 -22.58 -21.13
C GLN A 729 -41.59 -23.10 -21.90
N THR A 730 -41.79 -24.42 -21.93
CA THR A 730 -42.94 -25.04 -22.60
C THR A 730 -44.24 -24.69 -21.89
N SER A 731 -44.25 -24.67 -20.55
CA SER A 731 -45.39 -24.22 -19.74
C SER A 731 -45.74 -22.76 -20.03
N PHE A 732 -44.74 -21.87 -20.07
CA PHE A 732 -44.91 -20.47 -20.42
C PHE A 732 -45.54 -20.28 -21.81
N LEU A 733 -45.02 -20.97 -22.82
CA LEU A 733 -45.56 -20.94 -24.18
C LEU A 733 -46.99 -21.47 -24.25
N THR A 734 -47.29 -22.55 -23.52
CA THR A 734 -48.63 -23.16 -23.48
C THR A 734 -49.65 -22.24 -22.78
N LEU A 735 -49.21 -21.51 -21.76
CA LEU A 735 -50.03 -20.51 -21.07
C LEU A 735 -50.33 -19.30 -21.96
N GLN A 736 -49.33 -18.80 -22.70
CA GLN A 736 -49.55 -17.74 -23.70
C GLN A 736 -50.49 -18.18 -24.83
N HIS A 737 -50.35 -19.43 -25.31
CA HIS A 737 -51.22 -19.95 -26.37
C HIS A 737 -52.69 -20.12 -25.92
N LYS A 738 -52.93 -20.43 -24.64
CA LYS A 738 -54.28 -20.49 -24.06
C LYS A 738 -54.91 -19.11 -23.83
N GLN A 739 -54.10 -18.07 -23.58
CA GLN A 739 -54.59 -16.69 -23.51
C GLN A 739 -54.95 -16.13 -24.89
N TRP A 740 -54.22 -16.49 -25.95
CA TRP A 740 -54.53 -16.07 -27.31
C TRP A 740 -55.75 -16.75 -27.95
N MET A 741 -56.14 -17.94 -27.50
CA MET A 741 -57.36 -18.60 -27.99
C MET A 741 -58.65 -18.16 -27.26
N LYS A 742 -58.54 -17.26 -26.27
CA LYS A 742 -59.68 -16.71 -25.51
C LYS A 742 -60.01 -15.25 -25.85
N HIS A 743 -59.28 -14.65 -26.78
CA HIS A 743 -59.60 -13.39 -27.46
C HIS A 743 -59.77 -13.68 -28.95
#